data_AF-C5MAR1-F1
#
_entry.id   AF-C5MAR1-F1
#
_cell.length_a   1.000
_cell.length_b   1.000
_cell.length_c   1.000
_cell.angle_alpha   90.00
_cell.angle_beta   90.00
_cell.angle_gamma   90.00
#
_symmetry.space_group_name_H-M   'P 1'
#
loop_
_entity.id
_entity.type
_entity.pdbx_description
1 polymer ?
#
loop_
_entity_poly.entity_id
_entity_poly.type
_entity_poly.pdbx_seq_one_letter_code
_entity_poly.pdbx_strand_id
1 'polypeptide(L)'
;MKFHSLLILLLAIGQTQAIWPFDSNDSESSSSTSTSSGSGGFWPFGSDDSSTSTSESQSETDSPSSSSSSSSTGDSTSTDSSWYQIFLDSGGDENNDGLNKYSPYNTTCPNHSIIREAIEISDNEKEYLQNRHKITNKNLIDFLSKKSNLSNFDAESFINDNSDTHNITIGLSFSGGGYRAMLCGAGQILGLDGRFKDANDHGLGGLLESSTYLTGLSGGNWLVGSLVLNDWLSVKDIISGDSQIWQLEDSILNPSGIRIDKTIAYYYGLSKAIEAKQDAGFDTSITDTWGKALSYQFFEDGEGGSNITWSSIRNISSFKDHSMPYPIVVANGRTPHTLIINENSTVFEISPYELGSWDPSLRSFCDVKYIGSTVSNGDPNNTDICVENYDNAGFIMGTSSSLFNQVLLQLDNYSINSVIKSILKKILTNVSKKEYDIAVYEPNPFYGVDSAGSKSIVNNDTLYLCDGGEDLQNVPFYPLIQTSRDVDVIFAFDNSADTFESWPNGTSIMETYKRQFAKQGKGTPFPYVPDVDGFLDQDLRDKPVFFGCNASDLDDLVSWHNNDDINSTDIPLIVYTSNSKMSYNSNFSTFKLSYSDKEKLGTIRNGFEVVTRNNLTDDENWLTCVGCAIIRRQQERLGHEQSDECKKCFQEYCWTGGLREAAPLSSVSGISSLATATTRSSTSSGSTSSSDSEAADATTNRDFTSETSSGSSTRSNGGGAAIAASHTPYFLVVVHFILELVFV
;
A
#
# COMPACT_ATOMS: atom_id res chain seq x y z
N MET A 1 -45.69 37.17 43.94
CA MET A 1 -46.48 37.19 45.18
C MET A 1 -46.72 35.74 45.59
N LYS A 2 -46.32 35.30 46.81
CA LYS A 2 -46.35 33.91 47.33
C LYS A 2 -45.48 32.90 46.53
N PHE A 3 -44.28 32.52 47.00
CA PHE A 3 -43.95 31.48 48.01
C PHE A 3 -44.04 30.05 47.42
N HIS A 4 -42.93 29.27 47.32
CA HIS A 4 -42.10 28.63 48.38
C HIS A 4 -42.74 27.33 48.95
N SER A 5 -42.02 26.23 49.22
CA SER A 5 -40.58 25.91 49.08
C SER A 5 -40.30 24.40 49.17
N LEU A 6 -39.21 23.93 48.55
CA LEU A 6 -38.18 23.06 49.17
C LEU A 6 -36.89 23.17 48.33
N LEU A 7 -35.89 23.96 48.74
CA LEU A 7 -34.68 23.57 49.49
C LEU A 7 -33.83 22.51 48.75
N ILE A 8 -32.85 22.89 47.91
CA ILE A 8 -31.51 23.48 48.19
C ILE A 8 -30.44 22.42 48.56
N LEU A 9 -29.64 22.05 47.55
CA LEU A 9 -28.20 21.76 47.51
C LEU A 9 -27.88 21.49 46.03
N LEU A 10 -26.81 22.00 45.38
CA LEU A 10 -25.71 22.88 45.77
C LEU A 10 -25.35 23.76 44.54
N LEU A 11 -24.60 24.86 44.71
CA LEU A 11 -24.22 25.78 43.63
C LEU A 11 -22.75 26.22 43.75
N ALA A 12 -22.02 26.11 42.65
CA ALA A 12 -20.70 26.72 42.36
C ALA A 12 -19.44 26.22 43.12
N ILE A 13 -18.29 26.54 42.49
CA ILE A 13 -16.88 26.35 42.89
C ILE A 13 -16.32 24.93 42.67
N GLY A 14 -15.24 24.85 41.87
CA GLY A 14 -14.40 23.65 41.73
C GLY A 14 -13.79 23.45 40.34
N GLN A 15 -12.69 24.15 40.02
CA GLN A 15 -11.65 23.51 39.22
C GLN A 15 -10.93 22.53 40.15
N THR A 16 -11.02 21.24 39.89
CA THR A 16 -10.27 20.21 40.62
C THR A 16 -9.78 19.15 39.65
N GLN A 17 -8.47 18.94 39.63
CA GLN A 17 -7.84 17.81 38.97
C GLN A 17 -8.41 16.50 39.54
N ALA A 18 -8.51 15.46 38.71
CA ALA A 18 -8.88 14.12 39.16
C ALA A 18 -7.70 13.49 39.93
N ILE A 19 -7.58 13.83 41.22
CA ILE A 19 -6.62 13.20 42.14
C ILE A 19 -7.03 11.74 42.31
N TRP A 20 -6.27 10.83 41.70
CA TRP A 20 -6.35 9.41 42.01
C TRP A 20 -5.67 9.16 43.37
N PRO A 21 -6.35 8.52 44.33
CA PRO A 21 -5.71 8.16 45.59
C PRO A 21 -4.81 6.95 45.36
N PHE A 22 -3.54 7.05 45.74
CA PHE A 22 -2.94 6.29 46.85
C PHE A 22 -1.41 6.29 46.71
N ASP A 23 -0.74 7.02 47.60
CA ASP A 23 0.58 6.58 48.08
C ASP A 23 0.78 7.01 49.54
N SER A 24 0.71 6.04 50.45
CA SER A 24 0.99 6.21 51.89
C SER A 24 1.09 4.85 52.61
N ASN A 25 2.31 4.29 52.59
CA ASN A 25 2.97 3.46 53.60
C ASN A 25 2.19 2.61 54.64
N ASP A 26 2.68 1.37 54.80
CA ASP A 26 2.91 0.62 56.06
C ASP A 26 1.71 0.46 57.06
N SER A 27 1.25 -0.74 57.43
CA SER A 27 2.07 -1.81 58.03
C SER A 27 1.30 -3.12 58.33
N GLU A 28 2.03 -4.25 58.38
CA GLU A 28 1.74 -5.52 59.10
C GLU A 28 0.44 -6.34 58.88
N SER A 29 0.57 -7.45 58.12
CA SER A 29 0.41 -8.85 58.59
C SER A 29 -0.67 -9.80 57.97
N SER A 30 -0.18 -11.00 57.62
CA SER A 30 -0.85 -12.32 57.53
C SER A 30 -1.82 -12.70 56.39
N SER A 31 -1.39 -13.69 55.58
CA SER A 31 -2.17 -14.78 54.90
C SER A 31 -3.36 -14.42 53.96
N SER A 32 -3.56 -15.07 52.79
CA SER A 32 -2.93 -16.26 52.17
C SER A 32 -3.26 -16.36 50.66
N THR A 33 -2.44 -17.10 49.89
CA THR A 33 -2.70 -17.84 48.62
C THR A 33 -3.99 -17.57 47.82
N SER A 34 -3.98 -17.44 46.48
CA SER A 34 -2.92 -17.63 45.47
C SER A 34 -3.44 -17.38 44.04
N THR A 35 -2.61 -16.91 43.10
CA THR A 35 -2.40 -17.45 41.72
C THR A 35 -1.59 -16.48 40.83
N SER A 36 -0.98 -17.03 39.76
CA SER A 36 -0.37 -16.38 38.57
C SER A 36 0.69 -15.27 38.76
N SER A 37 1.84 -15.46 38.10
CA SER A 37 2.66 -14.35 37.59
C SER A 37 3.42 -14.78 36.32
N GLY A 38 3.02 -14.23 35.18
CA GLY A 38 3.88 -14.07 34.00
C GLY A 38 4.27 -12.59 33.92
N SER A 39 5.52 -12.30 33.58
CA SER A 39 6.08 -10.94 33.67
C SER A 39 6.40 -10.36 32.29
N GLY A 40 5.57 -9.43 31.82
CA GLY A 40 5.90 -8.53 30.70
C GLY A 40 6.38 -7.17 31.22
N GLY A 41 7.48 -6.66 30.68
CA GLY A 41 8.04 -5.36 31.05
C GLY A 41 7.23 -4.18 30.50
N PHE A 42 7.31 -3.02 31.16
CA PHE A 42 6.56 -1.81 30.80
C PHE A 42 7.46 -0.75 30.16
N TRP A 43 6.86 0.09 29.32
CA TRP A 43 7.53 1.08 28.47
C TRP A 43 7.49 2.52 29.05
N PRO A 44 8.46 3.42 28.73
CA PRO A 44 8.59 4.71 29.41
C PRO A 44 8.19 5.96 28.58
N PHE A 45 7.07 6.58 28.95
CA PHE A 45 6.90 8.04 28.95
C PHE A 45 6.22 8.46 30.26
N GLY A 46 6.57 9.57 30.92
CA GLY A 46 7.64 10.55 30.68
C GLY A 46 8.37 10.92 31.99
N SER A 47 9.43 11.74 31.99
CA SER A 47 9.46 13.21 31.80
C SER A 47 9.25 13.98 33.12
N ASP A 48 10.35 14.39 33.76
CA ASP A 48 10.37 15.32 34.90
C ASP A 48 10.78 16.74 34.45
N ASP A 49 10.17 17.78 35.04
CA ASP A 49 10.68 19.16 35.00
C ASP A 49 10.17 20.00 36.21
N SER A 50 10.91 21.06 36.57
CA SER A 50 10.67 22.05 37.64
C SER A 50 10.84 21.52 39.09
N SER A 51 11.26 22.28 40.12
CA SER A 51 11.73 23.69 40.28
C SER A 51 12.58 23.76 41.60
N THR A 52 13.03 24.86 42.25
CA THR A 52 12.66 26.30 42.29
C THR A 52 13.76 27.16 42.96
N SER A 53 13.86 28.46 42.58
CA SER A 53 14.45 29.59 43.37
C SER A 53 15.98 29.61 43.65
N THR A 54 16.68 30.76 43.82
CA THR A 54 16.23 32.15 44.16
C THR A 54 17.17 33.28 43.64
N SER A 55 16.58 34.45 43.34
CA SER A 55 17.04 35.85 43.59
C SER A 55 18.19 36.58 42.81
N GLU A 56 17.94 37.90 42.60
CA GLU A 56 18.82 39.06 42.22
C GLU A 56 19.33 39.22 40.77
N SER A 57 19.51 40.43 40.19
CA SER A 57 18.81 41.76 40.26
C SER A 57 19.28 42.71 39.12
N GLN A 58 18.61 43.87 38.90
CA GLN A 58 18.94 45.01 37.96
C GLN A 58 18.67 44.71 36.46
N SER A 59 17.99 45.52 35.59
CA SER A 59 17.84 46.98 35.30
C SER A 59 18.95 47.55 34.39
N GLU A 60 18.74 48.35 33.33
CA GLU A 60 17.68 49.35 32.99
C GLU A 60 17.37 49.56 31.45
N THR A 61 16.27 50.27 31.15
CA THR A 61 15.98 51.21 30.00
C THR A 61 15.82 50.80 28.51
N ASP A 62 14.61 51.11 27.99
CA ASP A 62 14.24 51.94 26.80
C ASP A 62 14.39 51.49 25.31
N SER A 63 13.30 50.92 24.76
CA SER A 63 12.29 51.55 23.85
C SER A 63 12.67 52.45 22.63
N PRO A 64 11.76 52.62 21.61
CA PRO A 64 10.69 51.73 21.11
C PRO A 64 10.39 51.77 19.57
N SER A 65 9.45 50.90 19.14
CA SER A 65 8.49 51.07 18.00
C SER A 65 8.99 50.88 16.55
N SER A 66 8.15 50.54 15.54
CA SER A 66 6.67 50.49 15.52
C SER A 66 6.07 49.42 14.58
N SER A 67 5.07 48.67 15.06
CA SER A 67 3.95 48.16 14.26
C SER A 67 2.71 47.99 15.17
N SER A 68 1.52 48.32 14.67
CA SER A 68 0.31 48.44 15.50
C SER A 68 -0.57 47.19 15.42
N SER A 69 -0.67 46.44 16.53
CA SER A 69 -1.69 45.42 16.73
C SER A 69 -2.88 45.99 17.50
N SER A 70 -4.10 45.68 17.06
CA SER A 70 -5.35 45.99 17.77
C SER A 70 -6.04 44.69 18.17
N SER A 71 -5.75 44.21 19.38
CA SER A 71 -6.32 42.96 19.91
C SER A 71 -7.78 43.15 20.34
N SER A 72 -8.68 42.35 19.79
CA SER A 72 -9.99 42.06 20.38
C SER A 72 -10.01 40.62 20.86
N THR A 73 -9.91 40.40 22.17
CA THR A 73 -9.97 39.06 22.78
C THR A 73 -11.38 38.49 22.65
N GLY A 74 -11.56 37.51 21.76
CA GLY A 74 -12.76 36.67 21.67
C GLY A 74 -12.42 35.26 22.14
N ASP A 75 -13.22 34.73 23.07
CA ASP A 75 -13.15 33.34 23.51
C ASP A 75 -14.07 32.50 22.63
N SER A 76 -13.51 31.54 21.87
CA SER A 76 -14.29 30.79 20.86
C SER A 76 -13.74 29.39 20.58
N THR A 77 -14.21 28.40 21.34
CA THR A 77 -14.17 26.98 20.95
C THR A 77 -15.17 26.74 19.81
N SER A 78 -14.78 27.03 18.56
CA SER A 78 -15.61 26.77 17.37
C SER A 78 -14.78 26.56 16.11
N THR A 79 -14.50 25.30 15.77
CA THR A 79 -13.96 24.90 14.46
C THR A 79 -15.06 24.94 13.39
N ASP A 80 -15.38 26.15 12.93
CA ASP A 80 -16.01 26.29 11.62
C ASP A 80 -14.96 26.07 10.52
N SER A 81 -15.18 25.02 9.74
CA SER A 81 -14.29 24.57 8.67
C SER A 81 -14.21 25.62 7.56
N SER A 82 -13.01 25.83 7.02
CA SER A 82 -12.74 26.79 5.93
C SER A 82 -13.78 26.68 4.80
N TRP A 83 -14.02 25.46 4.33
CA TRP A 83 -14.99 25.15 3.26
C TRP A 83 -16.46 25.49 3.60
N TYR A 84 -16.86 25.58 4.87
CA TYR A 84 -18.22 26.01 5.23
C TYR A 84 -18.39 27.53 5.05
N GLN A 85 -17.34 28.32 5.31
CA GLN A 85 -17.35 29.75 4.98
C GLN A 85 -17.27 29.94 3.46
N ILE A 86 -16.40 29.19 2.75
CA ILE A 86 -16.35 29.19 1.27
C ILE A 86 -17.73 28.87 0.67
N PHE A 87 -18.50 27.93 1.24
CA PHE A 87 -19.87 27.66 0.80
C PHE A 87 -20.83 28.83 1.06
N LEU A 88 -20.76 29.47 2.22
CA LEU A 88 -21.60 30.63 2.54
C LEU A 88 -21.29 31.83 1.63
N ASP A 89 -20.01 32.08 1.35
CA ASP A 89 -19.54 33.13 0.44
C ASP A 89 -19.90 32.80 -1.02
N SER A 90 -19.77 31.53 -1.44
CA SER A 90 -20.22 31.04 -2.76
C SER A 90 -21.74 31.11 -2.95
N GLY A 91 -22.50 31.27 -1.86
CA GLY A 91 -23.94 31.58 -1.91
C GLY A 91 -24.27 33.02 -2.32
N GLY A 92 -23.26 33.88 -2.52
CA GLY A 92 -23.42 35.31 -2.81
C GLY A 92 -23.27 35.73 -4.28
N ASP A 93 -22.34 35.12 -5.04
CA ASP A 93 -21.96 35.60 -6.38
C ASP A 93 -21.81 34.48 -7.43
N GLU A 94 -22.68 34.49 -8.43
CA GLU A 94 -22.56 33.68 -9.66
C GLU A 94 -21.58 34.29 -10.69
N ASN A 95 -20.93 35.43 -10.37
CA ASN A 95 -20.14 36.25 -11.30
C ASN A 95 -18.66 36.36 -10.90
N ASN A 96 -17.97 35.23 -10.73
CA ASN A 96 -16.51 35.23 -10.59
C ASN A 96 -15.89 34.39 -11.71
N ASP A 97 -15.36 35.07 -12.74
CA ASP A 97 -14.73 34.47 -13.94
C ASP A 97 -13.38 33.75 -13.66
N GLY A 98 -13.15 33.34 -12.41
CA GLY A 98 -12.00 32.55 -12.01
C GLY A 98 -12.20 31.07 -12.37
N LEU A 99 -11.22 30.48 -13.07
CA LEU A 99 -11.21 29.05 -13.36
C LEU A 99 -11.31 28.26 -12.03
N ASN A 100 -12.25 27.31 -11.94
CA ASN A 100 -12.30 26.41 -10.78
C ASN A 100 -11.01 25.58 -10.75
N LYS A 101 -10.31 25.58 -9.62
CA LYS A 101 -9.00 24.94 -9.46
C LYS A 101 -8.99 23.43 -9.74
N TYR A 102 -10.13 22.75 -9.70
CA TYR A 102 -10.27 21.33 -10.04
C TYR A 102 -10.44 21.08 -11.56
N SER A 103 -10.71 22.13 -12.34
CA SER A 103 -10.95 22.03 -13.78
C SER A 103 -9.65 21.74 -14.54
N PRO A 104 -9.57 20.69 -15.38
CA PRO A 104 -8.43 20.48 -16.26
C PRO A 104 -8.37 21.58 -17.33
N TYR A 105 -7.17 21.97 -17.78
CA TYR A 105 -7.02 23.11 -18.69
C TYR A 105 -5.93 22.92 -19.75
N ASN A 106 -6.12 23.58 -20.89
CA ASN A 106 -5.21 23.53 -22.02
C ASN A 106 -3.92 24.32 -21.74
N THR A 107 -2.79 23.71 -22.11
CA THR A 107 -1.43 24.23 -22.02
C THR A 107 -0.71 24.01 -23.35
N THR A 108 0.52 24.54 -23.50
CA THR A 108 1.42 24.16 -24.59
C THR A 108 2.10 22.82 -24.26
N CYS A 109 2.21 21.93 -25.24
CA CYS A 109 2.88 20.64 -25.03
C CYS A 109 4.40 20.78 -24.76
N PRO A 110 5.03 19.80 -24.09
CA PRO A 110 6.48 19.77 -23.99
C PRO A 110 7.14 19.47 -25.35
N ASN A 111 8.39 19.93 -25.52
CA ASN A 111 9.21 19.67 -26.73
C ASN A 111 9.74 18.21 -26.82
N HIS A 112 9.04 17.24 -26.22
CA HIS A 112 9.38 15.82 -26.22
C HIS A 112 8.09 14.97 -26.23
N SER A 113 8.18 13.71 -26.66
CA SER A 113 7.06 12.78 -26.57
C SER A 113 6.60 12.64 -25.12
N ILE A 114 5.30 12.81 -24.85
CA ILE A 114 4.75 12.55 -23.52
C ILE A 114 4.65 11.05 -23.20
N ILE A 115 4.86 10.17 -24.20
CA ILE A 115 4.88 8.70 -24.04
C ILE A 115 6.29 8.15 -24.25
N ARG A 116 6.68 7.15 -23.44
CA ARG A 116 7.82 6.25 -23.66
C ARG A 116 7.41 4.77 -23.62
N GLU A 117 8.26 3.91 -24.17
CA GLU A 117 8.13 2.46 -24.01
C GLU A 117 8.62 2.01 -22.60
N ALA A 118 8.00 0.96 -22.06
CA ALA A 118 8.40 0.33 -20.80
C ALA A 118 9.56 -0.66 -21.03
N ILE A 119 10.76 -0.13 -21.27
CA ILE A 119 12.00 -0.91 -21.43
C ILE A 119 12.84 -0.85 -20.14
N GLU A 120 13.00 0.35 -19.58
CA GLU A 120 13.73 0.67 -18.34
C GLU A 120 12.94 1.73 -17.55
N ILE A 121 13.41 2.13 -16.37
CA ILE A 121 12.86 3.29 -15.64
C ILE A 121 13.17 4.60 -16.37
N SER A 122 12.37 5.64 -16.18
CA SER A 122 12.59 6.95 -16.83
C SER A 122 13.81 7.66 -16.25
N ASP A 123 14.42 8.56 -17.04
CA ASP A 123 15.59 9.33 -16.61
C ASP A 123 15.30 10.22 -15.39
N ASN A 124 14.05 10.68 -15.22
CA ASN A 124 13.59 11.38 -14.02
C ASN A 124 13.61 10.49 -12.77
N GLU A 125 13.25 9.21 -12.91
CA GLU A 125 13.32 8.22 -11.84
C GLU A 125 14.79 7.87 -11.54
N LYS A 126 15.62 7.67 -12.57
CA LYS A 126 17.09 7.49 -12.41
C LYS A 126 17.74 8.66 -11.66
N GLU A 127 17.43 9.90 -12.01
CA GLU A 127 17.97 11.10 -11.32
C GLU A 127 17.50 11.18 -9.86
N TYR A 128 16.22 10.88 -9.60
CA TYR A 128 15.70 10.84 -8.23
C TYR A 128 16.45 9.79 -7.39
N LEU A 129 16.62 8.57 -7.92
CA LEU A 129 17.31 7.48 -7.24
C LEU A 129 18.78 7.81 -6.96
N GLN A 130 19.51 8.35 -7.94
CA GLN A 130 20.92 8.77 -7.77
C GLN A 130 21.10 9.81 -6.64
N ASN A 131 20.10 10.66 -6.40
CA ASN A 131 20.11 11.60 -5.28
C ASN A 131 19.61 10.96 -3.97
N ARG A 132 18.55 10.14 -4.03
CA ARG A 132 18.00 9.39 -2.90
C ARG A 132 19.02 8.44 -2.28
N HIS A 133 19.87 7.77 -3.07
CA HIS A 133 20.90 6.85 -2.56
C HIS A 133 21.93 7.53 -1.65
N LYS A 134 22.21 8.82 -1.86
CA LYS A 134 23.09 9.62 -0.97
C LYS A 134 22.49 9.77 0.45
N ILE A 135 21.16 9.63 0.56
CA ILE A 135 20.41 9.66 1.82
C ILE A 135 20.21 8.23 2.33
N THR A 136 19.79 7.27 1.50
CA THR A 136 19.55 5.90 1.96
C THR A 136 20.83 5.23 2.44
N ASN A 137 21.94 5.34 1.71
CA ASN A 137 23.22 4.74 2.10
C ASN A 137 23.68 5.26 3.47
N LYS A 138 23.58 6.57 3.71
CA LYS A 138 23.94 7.18 5.00
C LYS A 138 23.08 6.62 6.15
N ASN A 139 21.76 6.59 5.96
CA ASN A 139 20.85 6.09 7.00
C ASN A 139 20.99 4.57 7.21
N LEU A 140 21.32 3.82 6.15
CA LEU A 140 21.53 2.37 6.22
C LEU A 140 22.86 2.02 6.90
N ILE A 141 23.94 2.77 6.64
CA ILE A 141 25.19 2.66 7.41
C ILE A 141 24.90 2.89 8.90
N ASP A 142 24.16 3.95 9.23
CA ASP A 142 23.75 4.26 10.61
C ASP A 142 22.88 3.16 11.24
N PHE A 143 21.91 2.60 10.50
CA PHE A 143 21.03 1.52 10.96
C PHE A 143 21.81 0.22 11.21
N LEU A 144 22.61 -0.23 10.24
CA LEU A 144 23.37 -1.48 10.33
C LEU A 144 24.46 -1.42 11.40
N SER A 145 25.16 -0.29 11.54
CA SER A 145 26.25 -0.12 12.51
C SER A 145 25.79 0.17 13.94
N LYS A 146 24.63 0.82 14.14
CA LYS A 146 24.17 1.27 15.47
C LYS A 146 22.97 0.48 16.02
N LYS A 147 22.20 -0.21 15.17
CA LYS A 147 20.97 -0.92 15.56
C LYS A 147 20.98 -2.41 15.26
N SER A 148 21.43 -2.84 14.09
CA SER A 148 21.41 -4.26 13.70
C SER A 148 22.46 -5.16 14.37
N ASN A 149 23.33 -4.64 15.24
CA ASN A 149 24.21 -5.43 16.10
C ASN A 149 25.04 -6.54 15.38
N LEU A 150 25.41 -6.29 14.12
CA LEU A 150 26.09 -7.26 13.25
C LEU A 150 27.56 -7.44 13.67
N SER A 151 28.01 -8.68 13.86
CA SER A 151 29.29 -8.97 14.51
C SER A 151 30.46 -8.95 13.53
N ASN A 152 31.42 -8.05 13.75
CA ASN A 152 32.58 -7.80 12.88
C ASN A 152 32.20 -7.31 11.46
N PHE A 153 31.03 -6.69 11.31
CA PHE A 153 30.54 -6.15 10.04
C PHE A 153 30.85 -4.66 9.92
N ASP A 154 31.63 -4.28 8.91
CA ASP A 154 31.88 -2.87 8.56
C ASP A 154 30.81 -2.39 7.57
N ALA A 155 29.78 -1.74 8.11
CA ALA A 155 28.68 -1.21 7.31
C ALA A 155 29.11 -0.05 6.38
N GLU A 156 30.13 0.73 6.76
CA GLU A 156 30.57 1.90 5.98
C GLU A 156 31.29 1.44 4.72
N SER A 157 32.28 0.55 4.85
CA SER A 157 32.95 -0.07 3.69
C SER A 157 32.00 -0.94 2.87
N PHE A 158 31.16 -1.78 3.49
CA PHE A 158 30.25 -2.66 2.75
C PHE A 158 29.29 -1.91 1.82
N ILE A 159 28.88 -0.69 2.18
CA ILE A 159 27.98 0.13 1.35
C ILE A 159 28.79 1.05 0.41
N ASN A 160 29.79 1.78 0.90
CA ASN A 160 30.49 2.79 0.09
C ASN A 160 31.45 2.18 -0.94
N ASP A 161 32.08 1.03 -0.66
CA ASP A 161 32.97 0.37 -1.63
C ASP A 161 32.19 -0.26 -2.81
N ASN A 162 30.85 -0.33 -2.71
CA ASN A 162 29.95 -0.91 -3.70
C ASN A 162 29.03 0.11 -4.38
N SER A 163 28.88 1.34 -3.88
CA SER A 163 27.89 2.31 -4.40
C SER A 163 28.13 2.76 -5.85
N ASP A 164 29.32 2.53 -6.40
CA ASP A 164 29.65 2.76 -7.81
C ASP A 164 29.14 1.64 -8.75
N THR A 165 28.75 0.47 -8.22
CA THR A 165 28.26 -0.68 -9.00
C THR A 165 26.83 -1.08 -8.64
N HIS A 166 26.48 -1.10 -7.35
CA HIS A 166 25.13 -1.43 -6.86
C HIS A 166 24.86 -0.71 -5.53
N ASN A 167 23.72 -0.01 -5.44
CA ASN A 167 23.27 0.60 -4.18
C ASN A 167 22.14 -0.23 -3.58
N ILE A 168 22.25 -0.56 -2.28
CA ILE A 168 21.26 -1.42 -1.63
C ILE A 168 19.89 -0.75 -1.67
N THR A 169 18.94 -1.42 -2.33
CA THR A 169 17.65 -0.85 -2.68
C THR A 169 16.53 -1.56 -1.92
N ILE A 170 15.84 -0.78 -1.08
CA ILE A 170 14.81 -1.26 -0.17
C ILE A 170 13.45 -0.75 -0.66
N GLY A 171 12.51 -1.67 -0.89
CA GLY A 171 11.11 -1.36 -1.18
C GLY A 171 10.21 -1.54 0.04
N LEU A 172 9.29 -0.60 0.26
CA LEU A 172 8.18 -0.75 1.21
C LEU A 172 6.87 -0.94 0.44
N SER A 173 6.02 -1.90 0.84
CA SER A 173 4.78 -2.20 0.13
C SER A 173 3.58 -2.33 1.07
N PHE A 174 2.53 -1.54 0.84
CA PHE A 174 1.34 -1.47 1.71
C PHE A 174 0.07 -1.93 1.00
N SER A 175 -0.61 -2.93 1.56
CA SER A 175 -1.76 -3.57 0.92
C SER A 175 -3.02 -2.71 0.82
N GLY A 176 -3.96 -3.13 -0.02
CA GLY A 176 -5.34 -2.69 0.03
C GLY A 176 -6.14 -3.24 1.21
N GLY A 177 -7.37 -2.73 1.37
CA GLY A 177 -8.23 -3.04 2.52
C GLY A 177 -8.92 -1.84 3.19
N GLY A 178 -9.03 -0.70 2.48
CA GLY A 178 -9.68 0.52 2.99
C GLY A 178 -9.02 1.07 4.27
N TYR A 179 -9.83 1.66 5.15
CA TYR A 179 -9.33 2.29 6.38
C TYR A 179 -8.61 1.33 7.33
N ARG A 180 -8.92 0.03 7.31
CA ARG A 180 -8.14 -0.97 8.06
C ARG A 180 -6.68 -0.96 7.58
N ALA A 181 -6.47 -1.14 6.28
CA ALA A 181 -5.14 -1.21 5.70
C ALA A 181 -4.39 0.13 5.83
N MET A 182 -5.09 1.26 5.67
CA MET A 182 -4.54 2.58 5.92
C MET A 182 -4.03 2.74 7.36
N LEU A 183 -4.81 2.33 8.37
CA LEU A 183 -4.47 2.52 9.79
C LEU A 183 -3.46 1.49 10.31
N CYS A 184 -3.53 0.22 9.87
CA CYS A 184 -2.48 -0.76 10.16
C CYS A 184 -1.16 -0.34 9.50
N GLY A 185 -1.22 0.07 8.23
CA GLY A 185 -0.09 0.60 7.47
C GLY A 185 0.51 1.85 8.12
N ALA A 186 -0.31 2.75 8.64
CA ALA A 186 0.14 3.92 9.40
C ALA A 186 0.94 3.50 10.66
N GLY A 187 0.50 2.46 11.36
CA GLY A 187 1.26 1.86 12.45
C GLY A 187 2.58 1.24 11.99
N GLN A 188 2.53 0.46 10.91
CA GLN A 188 3.68 -0.25 10.35
C GLN A 188 4.76 0.75 9.85
N ILE A 189 4.39 1.80 9.12
CA ILE A 189 5.33 2.82 8.65
C ILE A 189 5.86 3.68 9.82
N LEU A 190 5.04 3.96 10.85
CA LEU A 190 5.47 4.64 12.08
C LEU A 190 6.52 3.81 12.84
N GLY A 191 6.45 2.47 12.78
CA GLY A 191 7.47 1.57 13.33
C GLY A 191 8.82 1.61 12.60
N LEU A 192 8.87 2.17 11.39
CA LEU A 192 10.08 2.37 10.58
C LEU A 192 10.62 3.81 10.63
N ASP A 193 9.81 4.76 11.10
CA ASP A 193 10.04 6.21 10.99
C ASP A 193 11.09 6.72 11.99
N GLY A 194 12.28 7.07 11.50
CA GLY A 194 13.37 7.62 12.29
C GLY A 194 13.08 8.99 12.90
N ARG A 195 11.98 9.65 12.54
CA ARG A 195 11.50 10.89 13.19
C ARG A 195 10.71 10.63 14.47
N PHE A 196 10.26 9.39 14.69
CA PHE A 196 9.53 8.99 15.90
C PHE A 196 10.47 8.34 16.92
N LYS A 197 10.43 8.83 18.18
CA LYS A 197 11.36 8.38 19.23
C LYS A 197 11.20 6.89 19.57
N ASP A 198 9.97 6.40 19.67
CA ASP A 198 9.73 5.01 20.10
C ASP A 198 10.16 4.00 19.02
N ALA A 199 9.98 4.36 17.74
CA ALA A 199 10.55 3.60 16.63
C ALA A 199 12.08 3.55 16.70
N ASN A 200 12.73 4.59 17.25
CA ASN A 200 14.17 4.61 17.39
C ASN A 200 14.69 3.74 18.53
N ASP A 201 14.07 3.83 19.71
CA ASP A 201 14.49 3.14 20.94
C ASP A 201 14.07 1.66 20.93
N HIS A 202 12.96 1.35 20.25
CA HIS A 202 12.24 0.09 20.41
C HIS A 202 11.51 -0.39 19.14
N GLY A 203 11.98 0.02 17.96
CA GLY A 203 11.43 -0.39 16.67
C GLY A 203 12.49 -0.43 15.57
N LEU A 204 12.08 -0.19 14.32
CA LEU A 204 12.95 -0.21 13.15
C LEU A 204 13.24 1.22 12.63
N GLY A 205 13.14 2.24 13.50
CA GLY A 205 13.33 3.66 13.16
C GLY A 205 14.67 3.90 12.44
N GLY A 206 14.63 4.57 11.29
CA GLY A 206 15.75 4.70 10.37
C GLY A 206 15.62 3.81 9.13
N LEU A 207 14.78 2.77 9.14
CA LEU A 207 14.51 1.94 7.97
C LEU A 207 13.69 2.70 6.92
N LEU A 208 12.79 3.60 7.33
CA LEU A 208 12.04 4.48 6.41
C LEU A 208 12.97 5.45 5.67
N GLU A 209 13.92 6.05 6.40
CA GLU A 209 14.95 6.93 5.85
C GLU A 209 15.98 6.18 4.98
N SER A 210 16.15 4.88 5.23
CA SER A 210 16.93 3.95 4.41
C SER A 210 16.17 3.42 3.19
N SER A 211 14.85 3.65 3.09
CA SER A 211 14.02 3.05 2.04
C SER A 211 14.07 3.82 0.72
N THR A 212 14.14 3.10 -0.40
CA THR A 212 14.26 3.66 -1.76
C THR A 212 12.89 3.86 -2.41
N TYR A 213 11.98 2.89 -2.30
CA TYR A 213 10.64 2.91 -2.90
C TYR A 213 9.52 2.74 -1.87
N LEU A 214 8.34 3.26 -2.19
CA LEU A 214 7.11 3.13 -1.40
C LEU A 214 5.91 2.83 -2.31
N THR A 215 5.38 1.60 -2.27
CA THR A 215 4.17 1.22 -3.01
C THR A 215 2.92 1.14 -2.14
N GLY A 216 1.77 1.56 -2.70
CA GLY A 216 0.45 1.42 -2.06
C GLY A 216 -0.68 1.18 -3.08
N LEU A 217 -1.68 0.39 -2.71
CA LEU A 217 -2.91 0.24 -3.48
C LEU A 217 -4.15 0.31 -2.57
N SER A 218 -5.30 0.74 -3.08
CA SER A 218 -6.54 0.90 -2.30
C SER A 218 -6.31 1.63 -0.96
N GLY A 219 -6.67 1.03 0.18
CA GLY A 219 -6.39 1.57 1.52
C GLY A 219 -4.90 1.88 1.80
N GLY A 220 -3.96 1.14 1.20
CA GLY A 220 -2.53 1.45 1.23
C GLY A 220 -2.16 2.66 0.36
N ASN A 221 -2.89 2.91 -0.74
CA ASN A 221 -2.74 4.16 -1.51
C ASN A 221 -3.20 5.37 -0.68
N TRP A 222 -4.24 5.22 0.15
CA TRP A 222 -4.71 6.29 1.02
C TRP A 222 -3.64 6.72 2.02
N LEU A 223 -2.90 5.76 2.58
CA LEU A 223 -1.72 6.02 3.41
C LEU A 223 -0.64 6.74 2.60
N VAL A 224 -0.16 6.13 1.51
CA VAL A 224 0.96 6.66 0.70
C VAL A 224 0.65 8.08 0.21
N GLY A 225 -0.52 8.29 -0.40
CA GLY A 225 -0.93 9.60 -0.91
C GLY A 225 -1.08 10.65 0.18
N SER A 226 -1.72 10.34 1.31
CA SER A 226 -1.91 11.33 2.38
C SER A 226 -0.62 11.69 3.14
N LEU A 227 0.37 10.81 3.24
CA LEU A 227 1.68 11.20 3.77
C LEU A 227 2.50 11.99 2.74
N VAL A 228 2.57 11.54 1.49
CA VAL A 228 3.38 12.16 0.42
C VAL A 228 2.90 13.57 0.08
N LEU A 229 1.59 13.78 -0.09
CA LEU A 229 1.03 15.02 -0.62
C LEU A 229 0.93 16.15 0.42
N ASN A 230 0.96 15.84 1.72
CA ASN A 230 1.12 16.82 2.80
C ASN A 230 2.61 16.96 3.19
N ASP A 231 3.48 17.14 2.18
CA ASP A 231 4.93 17.33 2.31
C ASP A 231 5.66 16.30 3.22
N TRP A 232 5.42 15.02 2.96
CA TRP A 232 5.99 13.87 3.70
C TRP A 232 5.68 13.89 5.21
N LEU A 233 4.44 14.23 5.57
CA LEU A 233 3.90 14.18 6.93
C LEU A 233 4.26 12.87 7.66
N SER A 234 4.60 12.93 8.96
CA SER A 234 4.74 11.70 9.76
C SER A 234 3.39 11.31 10.37
N VAL A 235 3.15 9.99 10.47
CA VAL A 235 2.02 9.45 11.26
C VAL A 235 2.09 9.93 12.71
N LYS A 236 3.29 10.18 13.25
CA LYS A 236 3.52 10.82 14.56
C LYS A 236 2.69 12.10 14.71
N ASP A 237 2.72 12.94 13.69
CA ASP A 237 2.16 14.30 13.72
C ASP A 237 0.62 14.27 13.60
N ILE A 238 0.08 13.21 12.99
CA ILE A 238 -1.36 12.93 12.95
C ILE A 238 -1.85 12.39 14.31
N ILE A 239 -1.08 11.53 14.99
CA ILE A 239 -1.49 10.97 16.30
C ILE A 239 -1.24 11.91 17.49
N SER A 240 -0.35 12.90 17.36
CA SER A 240 -0.24 14.01 18.31
C SER A 240 -1.32 15.08 18.14
N GLY A 241 -1.93 15.15 16.95
CA GLY A 241 -2.88 16.19 16.57
C GLY A 241 -2.22 17.49 16.06
N ASP A 242 -0.92 17.46 15.78
CA ASP A 242 -0.23 18.57 15.07
C ASP A 242 -0.80 18.72 13.65
N SER A 243 -1.09 17.59 12.99
CA SER A 243 -1.94 17.51 11.80
C SER A 243 -3.39 17.20 12.18
N GLN A 244 -4.33 17.68 11.36
CA GLN A 244 -5.77 17.51 11.56
C GLN A 244 -6.43 16.59 10.52
N ILE A 245 -5.68 15.88 9.67
CA ILE A 245 -6.24 14.87 8.75
C ILE A 245 -6.70 13.61 9.51
N TRP A 246 -7.36 12.68 8.80
CA TRP A 246 -7.87 11.42 9.37
C TRP A 246 -8.83 11.62 10.55
N GLN A 247 -9.73 12.60 10.45
CA GLN A 247 -10.95 12.65 11.26
C GLN A 247 -11.94 11.63 10.72
N LEU A 248 -12.04 10.48 11.41
CA LEU A 248 -12.79 9.31 10.96
C LEU A 248 -14.03 9.00 11.82
N GLU A 249 -14.31 9.75 12.89
CA GLU A 249 -15.43 9.47 13.78
C GLU A 249 -16.79 9.65 13.07
N ASP A 250 -16.92 10.75 12.33
CA ASP A 250 -17.96 10.93 11.33
C ASP A 250 -17.55 10.26 10.00
N SER A 251 -18.50 9.65 9.32
CA SER A 251 -18.23 8.92 8.08
C SER A 251 -18.05 9.85 6.88
N ILE A 252 -17.26 9.44 5.89
CA ILE A 252 -17.12 10.11 4.57
C ILE A 252 -18.46 10.41 3.87
N LEU A 253 -19.50 9.62 4.18
CA LEU A 253 -20.87 9.80 3.66
C LEU A 253 -21.69 10.85 4.44
N ASN A 254 -21.22 11.30 5.60
CA ASN A 254 -21.82 12.35 6.42
C ASN A 254 -20.74 13.01 7.34
N PRO A 255 -19.74 13.72 6.78
CA PRO A 255 -18.52 14.14 7.48
C PRO A 255 -18.72 15.33 8.45
N SER A 256 -19.93 15.49 8.98
CA SER A 256 -20.28 16.50 9.99
C SER A 256 -21.45 16.05 10.90
N GLY A 257 -21.80 14.76 10.87
CA GLY A 257 -22.66 14.13 11.86
C GLY A 257 -24.06 14.74 11.94
N ILE A 258 -24.30 15.53 13.00
CA ILE A 258 -25.56 16.24 13.23
C ILE A 258 -25.65 17.60 12.51
N ARG A 259 -24.53 18.17 12.06
CA ARG A 259 -24.45 19.43 11.29
C ARG A 259 -24.73 19.15 9.81
N ILE A 260 -25.99 18.81 9.52
CA ILE A 260 -26.47 18.52 8.15
C ILE A 260 -26.25 19.73 7.22
N ASP A 261 -26.26 20.96 7.75
CA ASP A 261 -25.90 22.19 7.05
C ASP A 261 -24.45 22.17 6.52
N LYS A 262 -23.50 21.68 7.34
CA LYS A 262 -22.12 21.43 6.91
C LYS A 262 -22.07 20.26 5.90
N THR A 263 -22.76 19.16 6.15
CA THR A 263 -22.79 18.05 5.17
C THR A 263 -23.35 18.47 3.80
N ILE A 264 -24.35 19.36 3.74
CA ILE A 264 -24.88 19.93 2.48
C ILE A 264 -23.81 20.76 1.78
N ALA A 265 -23.10 21.62 2.52
CA ALA A 265 -22.03 22.47 1.99
C ALA A 265 -20.86 21.66 1.41
N TYR A 266 -20.48 20.58 2.08
CA TYR A 266 -19.53 19.58 1.57
C TYR A 266 -19.99 19.00 0.22
N TYR A 267 -21.22 18.48 0.14
CA TYR A 267 -21.74 17.91 -1.12
C TYR A 267 -21.93 18.93 -2.24
N TYR A 268 -22.18 20.21 -1.92
CA TYR A 268 -22.16 21.29 -2.90
C TYR A 268 -20.74 21.48 -3.48
N GLY A 269 -19.70 21.47 -2.64
CA GLY A 269 -18.30 21.50 -3.07
C GLY A 269 -17.91 20.32 -3.96
N LEU A 270 -18.39 19.11 -3.63
CA LEU A 270 -18.23 17.94 -4.52
C LEU A 270 -18.92 18.18 -5.87
N SER A 271 -20.21 18.54 -5.87
CA SER A 271 -20.97 18.80 -7.11
C SER A 271 -20.28 19.84 -7.99
N LYS A 272 -19.78 20.94 -7.41
CA LYS A 272 -19.09 22.02 -8.14
C LYS A 272 -17.72 21.63 -8.69
N ALA A 273 -17.02 20.68 -8.09
CA ALA A 273 -15.81 20.11 -8.67
C ALA A 273 -16.14 19.23 -9.90
N ILE A 274 -17.13 18.34 -9.78
CA ILE A 274 -17.57 17.47 -10.89
C ILE A 274 -18.09 18.32 -12.07
N GLU A 275 -18.98 19.28 -11.79
CA GLU A 275 -19.50 20.22 -12.79
C GLU A 275 -18.36 20.95 -13.52
N ALA A 276 -17.33 21.42 -12.81
CA ALA A 276 -16.21 22.12 -13.45
C ALA A 276 -15.25 21.24 -14.28
N LYS A 277 -15.21 19.92 -14.08
CA LYS A 277 -14.50 18.99 -14.98
C LYS A 277 -15.35 18.67 -16.22
N GLN A 278 -16.68 18.56 -16.05
CA GLN A 278 -17.64 18.40 -17.15
C GLN A 278 -17.72 19.64 -18.06
N ASP A 279 -17.76 20.84 -17.48
CA ASP A 279 -17.80 22.12 -18.20
C ASP A 279 -16.51 22.40 -19.01
N ALA A 280 -15.38 21.80 -18.60
CA ALA A 280 -14.14 21.80 -19.37
C ALA A 280 -14.10 20.76 -20.50
N GLY A 281 -15.14 19.91 -20.62
CA GLY A 281 -15.31 18.95 -21.71
C GLY A 281 -14.82 17.53 -21.42
N PHE A 282 -14.54 17.17 -20.17
CA PHE A 282 -14.06 15.83 -19.79
C PHE A 282 -15.15 14.97 -19.16
N ASP A 283 -15.22 13.68 -19.55
CA ASP A 283 -16.11 12.71 -18.93
C ASP A 283 -15.70 12.46 -17.46
N THR A 284 -16.67 12.07 -16.62
CA THR A 284 -16.52 11.87 -15.16
C THR A 284 -17.32 10.63 -14.73
N SER A 285 -16.82 9.86 -13.77
CA SER A 285 -17.51 8.70 -13.19
C SER A 285 -17.76 8.87 -11.68
N ILE A 286 -18.26 7.83 -11.01
CA ILE A 286 -18.36 7.85 -9.54
C ILE A 286 -16.98 8.03 -8.89
N THR A 287 -15.90 7.56 -9.54
CA THR A 287 -14.53 7.70 -9.04
C THR A 287 -14.10 9.15 -8.84
N ASP A 288 -14.55 10.10 -9.66
CA ASP A 288 -14.31 11.53 -9.42
C ASP A 288 -15.00 12.00 -8.14
N THR A 289 -16.23 11.55 -7.88
CA THR A 289 -16.99 11.88 -6.67
C THR A 289 -16.38 11.24 -5.42
N TRP A 290 -15.94 9.97 -5.52
CA TRP A 290 -15.26 9.24 -4.47
C TRP A 290 -13.88 9.84 -4.15
N GLY A 291 -13.07 10.09 -5.18
CA GLY A 291 -11.76 10.72 -5.05
C GLY A 291 -11.84 12.11 -4.44
N LYS A 292 -12.82 12.93 -4.87
CA LYS A 292 -13.06 14.25 -4.27
C LYS A 292 -13.53 14.16 -2.82
N ALA A 293 -14.30 13.13 -2.45
CA ALA A 293 -14.69 12.88 -1.06
C ALA A 293 -13.47 12.54 -0.18
N LEU A 294 -12.58 11.65 -0.65
CA LEU A 294 -11.36 11.25 0.06
C LEU A 294 -10.45 12.46 0.35
N SER A 295 -10.31 13.39 -0.61
CA SER A 295 -9.49 14.59 -0.45
C SER A 295 -9.80 15.41 0.82
N TYR A 296 -11.07 15.49 1.24
CA TYR A 296 -11.48 16.23 2.45
C TYR A 296 -11.06 15.57 3.78
N GLN A 297 -10.67 14.29 3.76
CA GLN A 297 -10.16 13.59 4.95
C GLN A 297 -8.64 13.38 4.93
N PHE A 298 -7.99 13.67 3.80
CA PHE A 298 -6.58 13.33 3.53
C PHE A 298 -5.66 14.51 3.26
N PHE A 299 -6.15 15.72 2.96
CA PHE A 299 -5.31 16.89 2.69
C PHE A 299 -5.61 18.05 3.63
N GLU A 300 -4.56 18.79 4.01
CA GLU A 300 -4.65 19.93 4.93
C GLU A 300 -5.11 21.24 4.26
N ASP A 301 -5.29 21.25 2.93
CA ASP A 301 -5.55 22.48 2.15
C ASP A 301 -6.85 23.22 2.51
N GLY A 302 -7.79 22.56 3.19
CA GLY A 302 -9.09 23.10 3.57
C GLY A 302 -10.06 23.34 2.39
N GLU A 303 -9.57 23.30 1.15
CA GLU A 303 -10.30 23.36 -0.12
C GLU A 303 -10.68 21.96 -0.65
N GLY A 304 -10.29 20.89 0.04
CA GLY A 304 -10.62 19.51 -0.32
C GLY A 304 -9.81 18.99 -1.50
N GLY A 305 -8.50 19.25 -1.53
CA GLY A 305 -7.60 18.85 -2.60
C GLY A 305 -7.93 19.46 -3.96
N SER A 306 -8.46 20.69 -3.99
CA SER A 306 -8.99 21.28 -5.23
C SER A 306 -7.92 21.57 -6.27
N ASN A 307 -6.69 21.92 -5.85
CA ASN A 307 -5.55 22.22 -6.72
C ASN A 307 -4.37 21.25 -6.50
N ILE A 308 -4.61 20.08 -5.90
CA ILE A 308 -3.57 19.09 -5.61
C ILE A 308 -3.58 18.04 -6.72
N THR A 309 -2.51 17.99 -7.51
CA THR A 309 -2.32 16.99 -8.58
C THR A 309 -1.26 15.97 -8.19
N TRP A 310 -1.25 14.79 -8.82
CA TRP A 310 -0.20 13.79 -8.56
C TRP A 310 1.16 14.25 -9.12
N SER A 311 1.17 14.93 -10.27
CA SER A 311 2.35 15.64 -10.79
C SER A 311 2.87 16.75 -9.87
N SER A 312 2.05 17.29 -8.96
CA SER A 312 2.49 18.30 -7.98
C SER A 312 3.49 17.76 -6.96
N ILE A 313 3.62 16.43 -6.79
CA ILE A 313 4.66 15.80 -5.97
C ILE A 313 6.06 16.26 -6.40
N ARG A 314 6.29 16.46 -7.71
CA ARG A 314 7.55 17.03 -8.25
C ARG A 314 7.91 18.40 -7.66
N ASN A 315 6.93 19.11 -7.09
CA ASN A 315 7.09 20.44 -6.53
C ASN A 315 7.23 20.49 -5.00
N ILE A 316 6.90 19.41 -4.30
CA ILE A 316 6.93 19.27 -2.84
C ILE A 316 8.38 19.37 -2.31
N SER A 317 8.58 19.92 -1.10
CA SER A 317 9.94 20.19 -0.59
C SER A 317 10.69 18.91 -0.25
N SER A 318 10.07 18.00 0.51
CA SER A 318 10.59 16.67 0.84
C SER A 318 10.86 15.76 -0.38
N PHE A 319 10.17 15.99 -1.50
CA PHE A 319 10.49 15.31 -2.76
C PHE A 319 11.74 15.92 -3.42
N LYS A 320 11.83 17.24 -3.53
CA LYS A 320 13.02 17.94 -4.07
C LYS A 320 14.29 17.71 -3.24
N ASP A 321 14.15 17.58 -1.92
CA ASP A 321 15.22 17.23 -1.00
C ASP A 321 15.48 15.72 -0.92
N HIS A 322 14.74 14.91 -1.69
CA HIS A 322 14.84 13.45 -1.78
C HIS A 322 14.70 12.73 -0.42
N SER A 323 13.98 13.34 0.54
CA SER A 323 13.87 12.84 1.92
C SER A 323 12.81 11.75 2.08
N MET A 324 11.84 11.67 1.17
CA MET A 324 10.92 10.52 1.06
C MET A 324 11.48 9.41 0.14
N PRO A 325 11.08 8.14 0.33
CA PRO A 325 11.20 7.12 -0.71
C PRO A 325 10.38 7.51 -1.95
N TYR A 326 10.77 7.04 -3.14
CA TYR A 326 10.03 7.30 -4.37
C TYR A 326 8.64 6.63 -4.33
N PRO A 327 7.53 7.39 -4.39
CA PRO A 327 6.21 6.86 -4.15
C PRO A 327 5.57 6.36 -5.45
N ILE A 328 4.84 5.24 -5.37
CA ILE A 328 4.14 4.63 -6.51
C ILE A 328 2.79 4.10 -6.01
N VAL A 329 1.70 4.38 -6.73
CA VAL A 329 0.39 3.77 -6.45
C VAL A 329 -0.09 2.89 -7.61
N VAL A 330 -0.82 1.81 -7.29
CA VAL A 330 -1.19 0.77 -8.25
C VAL A 330 -2.70 0.72 -8.50
N ALA A 331 -3.09 0.57 -9.77
CA ALA A 331 -4.45 0.39 -10.24
C ALA A 331 -4.49 -0.74 -11.30
N ASN A 332 -5.64 -1.36 -11.53
CA ASN A 332 -5.78 -2.41 -12.55
C ASN A 332 -6.59 -1.92 -13.76
N GLY A 333 -6.20 -2.33 -14.97
CA GLY A 333 -6.95 -2.07 -16.19
C GLY A 333 -8.13 -3.02 -16.34
N ARG A 334 -9.36 -2.51 -16.20
CA ARG A 334 -10.62 -3.26 -16.42
C ARG A 334 -11.46 -2.60 -17.50
N THR A 335 -11.59 -3.26 -18.65
CA THR A 335 -12.51 -2.83 -19.71
C THR A 335 -13.97 -3.03 -19.24
N PRO A 336 -14.93 -2.16 -19.61
CA PRO A 336 -16.36 -2.35 -19.39
C PRO A 336 -16.84 -3.80 -19.58
N HIS A 337 -17.62 -4.29 -18.62
CA HIS A 337 -18.18 -5.65 -18.58
C HIS A 337 -17.15 -6.81 -18.67
N THR A 338 -15.86 -6.58 -18.42
CA THR A 338 -14.85 -7.65 -18.32
C THR A 338 -14.53 -7.98 -16.87
N LEU A 339 -14.21 -9.26 -16.60
CA LEU A 339 -13.64 -9.68 -15.32
C LEU A 339 -12.12 -9.56 -15.38
N ILE A 340 -11.50 -9.07 -14.31
CA ILE A 340 -10.06 -9.26 -14.12
C ILE A 340 -9.83 -10.67 -13.57
N ILE A 341 -8.82 -11.35 -14.11
CA ILE A 341 -8.17 -12.51 -13.50
C ILE A 341 -6.66 -12.25 -13.50
N ASN A 342 -5.99 -12.68 -12.44
CA ASN A 342 -4.57 -12.42 -12.16
C ASN A 342 -3.66 -12.63 -13.39
N GLU A 343 -3.80 -13.77 -14.08
CA GLU A 343 -2.93 -14.16 -15.20
C GLU A 343 -3.06 -13.26 -16.44
N ASN A 344 -4.14 -12.48 -16.54
CA ASN A 344 -4.44 -11.56 -17.64
C ASN A 344 -4.61 -10.10 -17.19
N SER A 345 -4.38 -9.77 -15.92
CA SER A 345 -4.51 -8.39 -15.44
C SER A 345 -3.54 -7.48 -16.20
N THR A 346 -3.88 -6.19 -16.35
CA THR A 346 -2.90 -5.17 -16.73
C THR A 346 -2.72 -4.28 -15.53
N VAL A 347 -1.58 -4.42 -14.86
CA VAL A 347 -1.24 -3.67 -13.65
C VAL A 347 -0.66 -2.33 -14.08
N PHE A 348 -1.38 -1.25 -13.76
CA PHE A 348 -0.93 0.12 -13.96
C PHE A 348 -0.27 0.63 -12.68
N GLU A 349 0.86 1.31 -12.84
CA GLU A 349 1.51 2.06 -11.78
C GLU A 349 1.48 3.56 -12.09
N ILE A 350 1.46 4.37 -11.02
CA ILE A 350 1.33 5.83 -11.09
C ILE A 350 2.36 6.43 -10.12
N SER A 351 3.43 6.99 -10.67
CA SER A 351 4.52 7.68 -9.96
C SER A 351 4.39 9.20 -10.08
N PRO A 352 5.20 10.02 -9.38
CA PRO A 352 5.20 11.48 -9.53
C PRO A 352 5.41 11.94 -10.98
N TYR A 353 6.13 11.14 -11.77
CA TYR A 353 6.44 11.44 -13.17
C TYR A 353 5.47 10.80 -14.15
N GLU A 354 5.04 9.56 -13.93
CA GLU A 354 4.47 8.73 -15.00
C GLU A 354 3.27 7.89 -14.55
N LEU A 355 2.29 7.73 -15.44
CA LEU A 355 1.22 6.74 -15.37
C LEU A 355 1.44 5.74 -16.50
N GLY A 356 1.32 4.43 -16.25
CA GLY A 356 1.53 3.42 -17.29
C GLY A 356 1.66 2.00 -16.78
N SER A 357 2.17 1.10 -17.62
CA SER A 357 2.31 -0.32 -17.28
C SER A 357 3.49 -0.98 -18.00
N TRP A 358 4.21 -1.82 -17.25
CA TRP A 358 5.25 -2.72 -17.74
C TRP A 358 4.69 -3.92 -18.51
N ASP A 359 3.44 -4.30 -18.27
CA ASP A 359 2.86 -5.53 -18.83
C ASP A 359 2.82 -5.50 -20.37
N PRO A 360 3.11 -6.62 -21.06
CA PRO A 360 3.04 -6.76 -22.52
C PRO A 360 1.70 -6.40 -23.19
N SER A 361 0.63 -6.16 -22.43
CA SER A 361 -0.64 -5.61 -22.92
C SER A 361 -0.56 -4.13 -23.28
N LEU A 362 0.29 -3.34 -22.60
CA LEU A 362 0.50 -1.92 -22.87
C LEU A 362 1.98 -1.57 -23.07
N ARG A 363 2.87 -2.00 -22.17
CA ARG A 363 4.33 -1.82 -22.25
C ARG A 363 4.74 -0.36 -22.51
N SER A 364 4.10 0.61 -21.84
CA SER A 364 4.33 2.05 -22.07
C SER A 364 3.90 2.91 -20.89
N PHE A 365 4.49 4.10 -20.82
CA PHE A 365 4.30 5.12 -19.79
C PHE A 365 4.04 6.47 -20.43
N CYS A 366 3.15 7.26 -19.81
CA CYS A 366 2.82 8.63 -20.18
C CYS A 366 3.12 9.57 -19.00
N ASP A 367 3.64 10.78 -19.24
CA ASP A 367 3.83 11.78 -18.17
C ASP A 367 2.47 12.07 -17.49
N VAL A 368 2.38 11.77 -16.19
CA VAL A 368 1.13 11.86 -15.42
C VAL A 368 0.52 13.27 -15.44
N LYS A 369 1.33 14.32 -15.66
CA LYS A 369 0.91 15.72 -15.78
C LYS A 369 0.04 15.99 -17.02
N TYR A 370 0.15 15.17 -18.07
CA TYR A 370 -0.47 15.42 -19.38
C TYR A 370 -1.51 14.37 -19.80
N ILE A 371 -1.94 13.49 -18.89
CA ILE A 371 -2.81 12.34 -19.19
C ILE A 371 -4.22 12.67 -19.71
N GLY A 372 -4.66 13.93 -19.62
CA GLY A 372 -5.91 14.40 -20.23
C GLY A 372 -5.78 14.83 -21.70
N SER A 373 -4.61 14.66 -22.33
CA SER A 373 -4.32 15.19 -23.68
C SER A 373 -4.77 14.25 -24.79
N THR A 374 -5.44 14.78 -25.83
CA THR A 374 -5.85 14.00 -27.01
C THR A 374 -4.68 13.68 -27.94
N VAL A 375 -4.00 12.56 -27.68
CA VAL A 375 -2.83 12.10 -28.44
C VAL A 375 -3.13 10.96 -29.41
N SER A 376 -2.19 10.70 -30.31
CA SER A 376 -2.08 9.45 -31.07
C SER A 376 -0.62 9.01 -31.06
N ASN A 377 -0.32 7.86 -30.46
CA ASN A 377 1.04 7.34 -30.26
C ASN A 377 1.98 8.35 -29.56
N GLY A 378 1.42 9.22 -28.69
CA GLY A 378 2.14 10.27 -27.96
C GLY A 378 2.25 11.63 -28.66
N ASP A 379 1.88 11.75 -29.94
CA ASP A 379 1.77 13.03 -30.66
C ASP A 379 0.42 13.71 -30.33
N PRO A 380 0.39 14.99 -29.91
CA PRO A 380 -0.84 15.78 -29.72
C PRO A 380 -1.53 16.17 -31.05
N ASN A 381 -1.52 15.26 -32.03
CA ASN A 381 -2.10 15.38 -33.37
C ASN A 381 -1.78 16.71 -34.09
N ASN A 382 -0.52 17.18 -33.99
CA ASN A 382 -0.06 18.47 -34.55
C ASN A 382 -0.79 19.73 -33.99
N THR A 383 -1.47 19.64 -32.85
CA THR A 383 -2.20 20.78 -32.25
C THR A 383 -1.34 21.67 -31.34
N ASP A 384 -0.22 21.13 -30.80
CA ASP A 384 0.60 21.73 -29.74
C ASP A 384 -0.16 22.02 -28.42
N ILE A 385 -1.35 21.42 -28.26
CA ILE A 385 -2.20 21.57 -27.08
C ILE A 385 -2.16 20.29 -26.25
N CYS A 386 -1.71 20.42 -25.01
CA CYS A 386 -1.76 19.39 -23.98
C CYS A 386 -2.70 19.84 -22.85
N VAL A 387 -3.09 18.93 -21.96
CA VAL A 387 -4.01 19.21 -20.84
C VAL A 387 -3.31 18.97 -19.51
N GLU A 388 -3.32 19.96 -18.63
CA GLU A 388 -2.84 19.84 -17.24
C GLU A 388 -4.01 19.72 -16.26
N ASN A 389 -3.71 19.32 -15.01
CA ASN A 389 -4.66 19.27 -13.89
C ASN A 389 -5.78 18.22 -14.03
N TYR A 390 -5.70 17.33 -15.02
CA TYR A 390 -6.52 16.12 -15.09
C TYR A 390 -6.17 15.13 -13.97
N ASP A 391 -4.89 15.10 -13.58
CA ASP A 391 -4.29 14.20 -12.60
C ASP A 391 -4.52 14.64 -11.15
N ASN A 392 -5.71 15.14 -10.83
CA ASN A 392 -6.08 15.51 -9.46
C ASN A 392 -5.81 14.32 -8.51
N ALA A 393 -5.06 14.57 -7.43
CA ALA A 393 -4.55 13.51 -6.58
C ALA A 393 -5.67 12.71 -5.89
N GLY A 394 -6.80 13.36 -5.56
CA GLY A 394 -7.98 12.68 -5.07
C GLY A 394 -8.55 11.69 -6.08
N PHE A 395 -8.58 12.05 -7.37
CA PHE A 395 -9.02 11.16 -8.46
C PHE A 395 -8.04 9.98 -8.68
N ILE A 396 -6.74 10.19 -8.52
CA ILE A 396 -5.73 9.11 -8.58
C ILE A 396 -5.90 8.13 -7.40
N MET A 397 -6.01 8.64 -6.16
CA MET A 397 -6.26 7.83 -4.96
C MET A 397 -7.62 7.11 -5.03
N GLY A 398 -8.64 7.79 -5.57
CA GLY A 398 -9.96 7.23 -5.87
C GLY A 398 -9.90 6.11 -6.91
N THR A 399 -9.11 6.27 -7.98
CA THR A 399 -8.93 5.25 -9.03
C THR A 399 -8.36 3.97 -8.46
N SER A 400 -7.25 4.06 -7.72
CA SER A 400 -6.61 2.92 -7.06
C SER A 400 -7.48 2.35 -5.91
N SER A 401 -8.63 2.95 -5.59
CA SER A 401 -9.60 2.46 -4.59
C SER A 401 -11.06 2.36 -5.09
N SER A 402 -11.27 2.19 -6.41
CA SER A 402 -12.60 2.26 -7.04
C SER A 402 -13.58 1.18 -6.57
N LEU A 403 -13.12 0.12 -5.91
CA LEU A 403 -13.96 -0.89 -5.23
C LEU A 403 -15.00 -0.24 -4.30
N PHE A 404 -14.67 0.90 -3.70
CA PHE A 404 -15.59 1.66 -2.84
C PHE A 404 -16.72 2.37 -3.59
N ASN A 405 -16.70 2.44 -4.92
CA ASN A 405 -17.86 2.87 -5.71
C ASN A 405 -19.08 1.96 -5.44
N GLN A 406 -18.88 0.70 -5.04
CA GLN A 406 -19.95 -0.20 -4.58
C GLN A 406 -20.70 0.33 -3.34
N VAL A 407 -20.06 1.11 -2.47
CA VAL A 407 -20.72 1.82 -1.36
C VAL A 407 -21.73 2.84 -1.89
N LEU A 408 -21.31 3.60 -2.91
CA LEU A 408 -22.09 4.67 -3.54
C LEU A 408 -23.22 4.13 -4.42
N LEU A 409 -23.07 2.91 -4.96
CA LEU A 409 -24.16 2.17 -5.61
C LEU A 409 -25.15 1.57 -4.59
N GLN A 410 -24.67 1.14 -3.41
CA GLN A 410 -25.49 0.45 -2.39
C GLN A 410 -25.92 1.36 -1.21
N LEU A 411 -26.02 2.68 -1.42
CA LEU A 411 -26.34 3.67 -0.38
C LEU A 411 -27.61 3.40 0.43
N ASP A 412 -28.56 2.62 -0.08
CA ASP A 412 -29.77 2.26 0.67
C ASP A 412 -29.48 1.34 1.86
N ASN A 413 -28.39 0.55 1.81
CA ASN A 413 -27.92 -0.31 2.91
C ASN A 413 -27.27 0.48 4.07
N TYR A 414 -26.88 1.74 3.86
CA TYR A 414 -26.17 2.55 4.86
C TYR A 414 -27.11 3.46 5.67
N SER A 415 -26.85 3.61 6.97
CA SER A 415 -27.69 4.37 7.93
C SER A 415 -27.51 5.89 7.87
N ILE A 416 -27.45 6.47 6.66
CA ILE A 416 -27.31 7.91 6.43
C ILE A 416 -28.67 8.61 6.21
N ASN A 417 -28.73 9.92 6.48
CA ASN A 417 -29.95 10.73 6.41
C ASN A 417 -30.59 10.71 5.01
N SER A 418 -31.93 10.72 4.91
CA SER A 418 -32.65 10.71 3.63
C SER A 418 -32.40 11.92 2.73
N VAL A 419 -32.11 13.09 3.32
CA VAL A 419 -31.69 14.29 2.56
C VAL A 419 -30.33 14.04 1.91
N ILE A 420 -29.39 13.44 2.65
CA ILE A 420 -28.06 13.07 2.14
C ILE A 420 -28.19 12.00 1.05
N LYS A 421 -29.01 10.96 1.24
CA LYS A 421 -29.27 9.95 0.19
C LYS A 421 -29.80 10.59 -1.10
N SER A 422 -30.69 11.58 -1.00
CA SER A 422 -31.21 12.32 -2.16
C SER A 422 -30.15 13.20 -2.84
N ILE A 423 -29.27 13.86 -2.08
CA ILE A 423 -28.18 14.68 -2.62
C ILE A 423 -27.14 13.79 -3.33
N LEU A 424 -26.67 12.72 -2.68
CA LEU A 424 -25.78 11.73 -3.28
C LEU A 424 -26.39 11.16 -4.55
N LYS A 425 -27.63 10.65 -4.51
CA LYS A 425 -28.31 10.11 -5.70
C LYS A 425 -28.45 11.13 -6.83
N LYS A 426 -28.55 12.45 -6.53
CA LYS A 426 -28.53 13.50 -7.56
C LYS A 426 -27.15 13.67 -8.20
N ILE A 427 -26.08 13.74 -7.40
CA ILE A 427 -24.70 13.83 -7.91
C ILE A 427 -24.39 12.60 -8.78
N LEU A 428 -24.74 11.41 -8.31
CA LEU A 428 -24.55 10.14 -9.03
C LEU A 428 -25.42 10.00 -10.28
N THR A 429 -26.49 10.79 -10.45
CA THR A 429 -27.23 10.87 -11.74
C THR A 429 -26.64 11.87 -12.74
N ASN A 430 -25.70 12.72 -12.33
CA ASN A 430 -25.04 13.72 -13.17
C ASN A 430 -23.70 13.25 -13.75
N VAL A 431 -23.05 12.23 -13.17
CA VAL A 431 -21.85 11.59 -13.75
C VAL A 431 -22.21 10.72 -14.96
N SER A 432 -21.21 10.35 -15.76
CA SER A 432 -21.40 9.54 -16.97
C SER A 432 -22.05 8.20 -16.66
N LYS A 433 -22.97 7.76 -17.52
CA LYS A 433 -23.73 6.51 -17.34
C LYS A 433 -23.03 5.28 -17.89
N LYS A 434 -21.85 5.46 -18.50
CA LYS A 434 -20.92 4.38 -18.84
C LYS A 434 -20.27 3.92 -17.53
N GLU A 435 -20.45 2.66 -17.14
CA GLU A 435 -19.69 1.96 -16.10
C GLU A 435 -19.41 2.73 -14.80
N TYR A 436 -20.45 2.87 -13.98
CA TYR A 436 -20.43 3.60 -12.71
C TYR A 436 -19.38 3.12 -11.68
N ASP A 437 -18.81 1.92 -11.78
CA ASP A 437 -17.94 1.34 -10.75
C ASP A 437 -16.43 1.58 -10.98
N ILE A 438 -16.02 2.09 -12.14
CA ILE A 438 -14.61 2.24 -12.54
C ILE A 438 -14.20 3.69 -12.84
N ALA A 439 -12.89 3.95 -12.86
CA ALA A 439 -12.31 5.24 -13.24
C ALA A 439 -12.26 5.38 -14.77
N VAL A 440 -12.61 6.57 -15.26
CA VAL A 440 -12.69 6.91 -16.68
C VAL A 440 -11.60 7.92 -17.01
N TYR A 441 -10.67 7.54 -17.89
CA TYR A 441 -9.60 8.37 -18.42
C TYR A 441 -9.88 8.62 -19.91
N GLU A 442 -10.68 9.65 -20.19
CA GLU A 442 -11.06 10.11 -21.52
C GLU A 442 -10.58 11.57 -21.69
N PRO A 443 -9.76 11.90 -22.71
CA PRO A 443 -9.20 10.99 -23.73
C PRO A 443 -8.16 10.01 -23.18
N ASN A 444 -8.01 8.86 -23.84
CA ASN A 444 -7.03 7.83 -23.49
C ASN A 444 -5.58 8.28 -23.77
N PRO A 445 -4.71 8.38 -22.76
CA PRO A 445 -3.32 8.80 -22.94
C PRO A 445 -2.45 7.79 -23.72
N PHE A 446 -2.95 6.59 -24.03
CA PHE A 446 -2.27 5.56 -24.81
C PHE A 446 -2.95 5.26 -26.16
N TYR A 447 -3.83 6.14 -26.64
CA TYR A 447 -4.48 5.94 -27.92
C TYR A 447 -3.46 5.80 -29.06
N GLY A 448 -3.62 4.77 -29.89
CA GLY A 448 -2.76 4.51 -31.04
C GLY A 448 -1.33 4.02 -30.71
N VAL A 449 -1.01 3.67 -29.46
CA VAL A 449 0.35 3.24 -29.08
C VAL A 449 0.75 1.90 -29.72
N ASP A 450 1.88 1.90 -30.44
CA ASP A 450 2.33 0.78 -31.27
C ASP A 450 2.86 -0.41 -30.46
N SER A 451 3.64 -0.14 -29.40
CA SER A 451 4.27 -1.10 -28.48
C SER A 451 3.28 -1.99 -27.73
N ALA A 452 2.02 -1.56 -27.61
CA ALA A 452 0.98 -2.24 -26.85
C ALA A 452 0.48 -3.52 -27.54
N GLY A 453 0.65 -4.66 -26.86
CA GLY A 453 0.15 -5.95 -27.32
C GLY A 453 -1.37 -6.13 -27.20
N SER A 454 -2.08 -5.29 -26.44
CA SER A 454 -3.55 -5.33 -26.34
C SER A 454 -4.21 -4.17 -27.08
N LYS A 455 -4.91 -4.51 -28.17
CA LYS A 455 -5.69 -3.54 -28.94
C LYS A 455 -7.04 -3.19 -28.32
N SER A 456 -7.44 -3.79 -27.19
CA SER A 456 -8.59 -3.31 -26.40
C SER A 456 -8.27 -2.05 -25.56
N ILE A 457 -6.98 -1.81 -25.28
CA ILE A 457 -6.51 -0.60 -24.60
C ILE A 457 -6.31 0.51 -25.63
N VAL A 458 -5.43 0.30 -26.62
CA VAL A 458 -4.94 1.40 -27.47
C VAL A 458 -5.83 1.79 -28.66
N ASN A 459 -6.88 1.01 -28.97
CA ASN A 459 -7.90 1.38 -29.97
C ASN A 459 -9.16 2.00 -29.32
N ASN A 460 -9.16 2.21 -28.01
CA ASN A 460 -10.30 2.72 -27.26
C ASN A 460 -10.06 4.20 -26.93
N ASP A 461 -11.05 5.06 -27.20
CA ASP A 461 -10.93 6.50 -26.93
C ASP A 461 -10.88 6.80 -25.41
N THR A 462 -11.29 5.83 -24.59
CA THR A 462 -11.26 5.84 -23.13
C THR A 462 -10.28 4.77 -22.57
N LEU A 463 -9.42 5.14 -21.61
CA LEU A 463 -8.74 4.20 -20.72
C LEU A 463 -9.61 3.97 -19.47
N TYR A 464 -9.73 2.72 -19.03
CA TYR A 464 -10.52 2.32 -17.87
C TYR A 464 -9.66 1.65 -16.80
N LEU A 465 -9.64 2.24 -15.60
CA LEU A 465 -8.84 1.76 -14.45
C LEU A 465 -9.74 1.50 -13.24
N CYS A 466 -9.31 0.61 -12.36
CA CYS A 466 -10.01 0.23 -11.13
C CYS A 466 -9.03 -0.07 -9.97
N ASP A 467 -9.56 -0.44 -8.81
CA ASP A 467 -8.79 -0.78 -7.61
C ASP A 467 -7.69 -1.82 -7.90
N GLY A 468 -6.46 -1.52 -7.47
CA GLY A 468 -5.29 -2.38 -7.71
C GLY A 468 -5.37 -3.76 -7.06
N GLY A 469 -6.30 -3.99 -6.12
CA GLY A 469 -6.54 -5.28 -5.48
C GLY A 469 -7.52 -6.19 -6.23
N GLU A 470 -8.19 -5.71 -7.29
CA GLU A 470 -9.19 -6.51 -8.03
C GLU A 470 -8.63 -7.75 -8.74
N ASP A 471 -7.30 -7.87 -8.91
CA ASP A 471 -6.64 -9.06 -9.47
C ASP A 471 -6.07 -10.03 -8.41
N LEU A 472 -6.43 -9.81 -7.14
CA LEU A 472 -5.96 -10.51 -5.94
C LEU A 472 -4.51 -10.22 -5.52
N GLN A 473 -3.72 -9.44 -6.27
CA GLN A 473 -2.40 -8.96 -5.83
C GLN A 473 -2.52 -7.76 -4.87
N ASN A 474 -3.31 -7.92 -3.81
CA ASN A 474 -3.69 -6.84 -2.88
C ASN A 474 -2.49 -6.16 -2.16
N VAL A 475 -1.31 -6.77 -2.15
CA VAL A 475 -0.02 -6.17 -1.78
C VAL A 475 0.71 -5.76 -3.08
N PRO A 476 1.04 -4.47 -3.29
CA PRO A 476 1.63 -3.97 -4.54
C PRO A 476 3.12 -4.34 -4.70
N PHE A 477 3.39 -5.62 -4.95
CA PHE A 477 4.71 -6.13 -5.30
C PHE A 477 5.13 -5.76 -6.72
N TYR A 478 4.21 -5.79 -7.70
CA TYR A 478 4.54 -5.73 -9.13
C TYR A 478 5.46 -4.54 -9.55
N PRO A 479 5.31 -3.31 -9.00
CA PRO A 479 6.27 -2.23 -9.27
C PRO A 479 7.69 -2.48 -8.72
N LEU A 480 7.82 -3.20 -7.61
CA LEU A 480 9.09 -3.43 -6.89
C LEU A 480 9.87 -4.64 -7.42
N ILE A 481 9.26 -5.46 -8.29
CA ILE A 481 9.86 -6.68 -8.86
C ILE A 481 10.19 -6.53 -10.36
N GLN A 482 10.20 -5.29 -10.84
CA GLN A 482 10.79 -4.92 -12.12
C GLN A 482 12.31 -4.95 -11.95
N THR A 483 13.02 -5.76 -12.74
CA THR A 483 14.48 -5.88 -12.60
C THR A 483 15.19 -4.56 -12.91
N SER A 484 14.61 -3.69 -13.72
CA SER A 484 15.05 -2.30 -13.99
C SER A 484 15.01 -1.36 -12.77
N ARG A 485 14.62 -1.84 -11.59
CA ARG A 485 14.63 -1.11 -10.31
C ARG A 485 15.61 -1.68 -9.28
N ASP A 486 16.32 -2.76 -9.60
CA ASP A 486 17.43 -3.32 -8.81
C ASP A 486 17.14 -3.56 -7.31
N VAL A 487 15.89 -3.90 -6.96
CA VAL A 487 15.43 -4.03 -5.57
C VAL A 487 16.00 -5.30 -4.90
N ASP A 488 16.72 -5.11 -3.79
CA ASP A 488 17.33 -6.21 -3.02
C ASP A 488 16.36 -6.86 -2.04
N VAL A 489 15.54 -6.05 -1.38
CA VAL A 489 14.65 -6.46 -0.30
C VAL A 489 13.34 -5.67 -0.32
N ILE A 490 12.22 -6.36 -0.09
CA ILE A 490 10.89 -5.77 0.01
C ILE A 490 10.31 -6.05 1.39
N PHE A 491 10.02 -5.00 2.16
CA PHE A 491 9.21 -5.09 3.38
C PHE A 491 7.74 -4.92 2.99
N ALA A 492 7.01 -6.02 3.05
CA ALA A 492 5.64 -6.12 2.56
C ALA A 492 4.64 -6.23 3.73
N PHE A 493 3.65 -5.35 3.74
CA PHE A 493 2.67 -5.21 4.80
C PHE A 493 1.28 -5.63 4.33
N ASP A 494 0.95 -6.89 4.63
CA ASP A 494 -0.32 -7.51 4.26
C ASP A 494 -1.40 -7.25 5.31
N ASN A 495 -2.27 -6.28 5.02
CA ASN A 495 -3.40 -5.90 5.82
C ASN A 495 -4.73 -6.38 5.20
N SER A 496 -4.71 -7.46 4.41
CA SER A 496 -5.88 -8.05 3.74
C SER A 496 -6.92 -8.61 4.72
N ALA A 497 -8.07 -9.08 4.19
CA ALA A 497 -9.22 -9.56 4.97
C ALA A 497 -9.81 -10.82 4.32
N ASP A 498 -8.95 -11.82 4.12
CA ASP A 498 -9.21 -12.99 3.27
C ASP A 498 -10.00 -14.07 4.02
N THR A 499 -9.78 -14.15 5.34
CA THR A 499 -10.49 -15.07 6.24
C THR A 499 -11.86 -14.51 6.66
N PHE A 500 -12.75 -15.38 7.13
CA PHE A 500 -14.06 -14.98 7.69
C PHE A 500 -13.95 -13.95 8.83
N GLU A 501 -12.85 -13.99 9.60
CA GLU A 501 -12.56 -13.02 10.66
C GLU A 501 -11.85 -11.74 10.17
N SER A 502 -11.72 -11.52 8.85
CA SER A 502 -11.02 -10.36 8.27
C SER A 502 -9.52 -10.24 8.63
N TRP A 503 -8.86 -11.37 8.84
CA TRP A 503 -7.38 -11.49 8.85
C TRP A 503 -6.84 -11.90 7.47
N PRO A 504 -5.57 -11.59 7.15
CA PRO A 504 -4.90 -12.11 5.97
C PRO A 504 -4.63 -13.62 6.02
N ASN A 505 -4.42 -14.25 4.86
CA ASN A 505 -4.06 -15.67 4.73
C ASN A 505 -2.94 -15.97 3.71
N GLY A 506 -2.20 -14.95 3.25
CA GLY A 506 -1.15 -15.11 2.25
C GLY A 506 -1.64 -15.15 0.79
N THR A 507 -2.93 -14.97 0.51
CA THR A 507 -3.47 -14.99 -0.87
C THR A 507 -2.71 -14.02 -1.79
N SER A 508 -2.43 -12.79 -1.36
CA SER A 508 -1.78 -11.81 -2.24
C SER A 508 -0.37 -12.21 -2.67
N ILE A 509 0.46 -12.72 -1.76
CA ILE A 509 1.83 -13.13 -2.10
C ILE A 509 1.83 -14.41 -2.95
N MET A 510 0.89 -15.34 -2.69
CA MET A 510 0.65 -16.51 -3.52
C MET A 510 0.24 -16.11 -4.95
N GLU A 511 -0.68 -15.16 -5.12
CA GLU A 511 -1.14 -14.74 -6.44
C GLU A 511 -0.06 -13.97 -7.21
N THR A 512 0.76 -13.13 -6.56
CA THR A 512 1.96 -12.55 -7.20
C THR A 512 2.94 -13.64 -7.67
N TYR A 513 3.22 -14.65 -6.85
CA TYR A 513 4.03 -15.81 -7.25
C TYR A 513 3.47 -16.54 -8.47
N LYS A 514 2.15 -16.75 -8.53
CA LYS A 514 1.50 -17.38 -9.70
C LYS A 514 1.59 -16.53 -10.96
N ARG A 515 1.47 -15.20 -10.84
CA ARG A 515 1.44 -14.27 -11.98
C ARG A 515 2.72 -14.31 -12.83
N GLN A 516 3.88 -14.54 -12.22
CA GLN A 516 5.16 -14.60 -12.95
C GLN A 516 5.13 -15.64 -14.09
N PHE A 517 4.38 -16.74 -13.91
CA PHE A 517 4.25 -17.83 -14.89
C PHE A 517 3.25 -17.56 -16.02
N ALA A 518 2.49 -16.46 -15.94
CA ALA A 518 1.58 -16.00 -16.98
C ALA A 518 2.31 -15.18 -18.06
N LYS A 519 1.62 -14.82 -19.14
CA LYS A 519 2.21 -13.96 -20.19
C LYS A 519 2.58 -12.57 -19.63
N GLN A 520 1.78 -12.05 -18.70
CA GLN A 520 1.90 -10.69 -18.19
C GLN A 520 3.08 -10.54 -17.22
N GLY A 521 3.22 -11.46 -16.25
CA GLY A 521 4.38 -11.50 -15.34
C GLY A 521 5.68 -12.06 -15.95
N LYS A 522 5.73 -12.35 -17.27
CA LYS A 522 6.96 -12.88 -17.88
C LYS A 522 8.02 -11.78 -18.03
N GLY A 523 8.86 -11.68 -17.00
CA GLY A 523 10.00 -10.78 -16.90
C GLY A 523 10.28 -10.34 -15.46
N THR A 524 9.29 -10.51 -14.58
CA THR A 524 9.33 -10.16 -13.16
C THR A 524 9.39 -11.44 -12.31
N PRO A 525 10.57 -12.01 -12.06
CA PRO A 525 10.72 -13.20 -11.22
C PRO A 525 10.31 -12.92 -9.77
N PHE A 526 9.72 -13.92 -9.12
CA PHE A 526 9.24 -13.81 -7.74
C PHE A 526 9.54 -15.09 -6.95
N PRO A 527 10.03 -15.02 -5.70
CA PRO A 527 10.40 -16.21 -4.92
C PRO A 527 9.27 -17.24 -4.78
N TYR A 528 9.62 -18.49 -4.47
CA TYR A 528 8.64 -19.52 -4.13
C TYR A 528 7.79 -19.13 -2.91
N VAL A 529 6.49 -19.44 -2.97
CA VAL A 529 5.48 -19.16 -1.94
C VAL A 529 4.54 -20.37 -1.83
N PRO A 530 4.12 -20.80 -0.62
CA PRO A 530 3.13 -21.86 -0.46
C PRO A 530 1.74 -21.44 -0.96
N ASP A 531 0.80 -22.38 -1.05
CA ASP A 531 -0.61 -22.02 -1.16
C ASP A 531 -1.22 -21.58 0.18
N VAL A 532 -2.48 -21.13 0.16
CA VAL A 532 -3.18 -20.64 1.36
C VAL A 532 -3.27 -21.70 2.45
N ASP A 533 -3.55 -22.96 2.09
CA ASP A 533 -3.63 -24.05 3.06
C ASP A 533 -2.25 -24.29 3.70
N GLY A 534 -1.19 -24.36 2.88
CA GLY A 534 0.19 -24.46 3.37
C GLY A 534 0.66 -23.24 4.18
N PHE A 535 0.22 -22.02 3.85
CA PHE A 535 0.56 -20.79 4.58
C PHE A 535 -0.06 -20.79 5.99
N LEU A 536 -1.29 -21.30 6.10
CA LEU A 536 -2.01 -21.41 7.38
C LEU A 536 -1.53 -22.61 8.22
N ASP A 537 -1.31 -23.78 7.62
CA ASP A 537 -0.82 -25.00 8.31
C ASP A 537 0.62 -24.86 8.83
N GLN A 538 1.37 -23.84 8.39
CA GLN A 538 2.72 -23.49 8.85
C GLN A 538 2.74 -22.23 9.77
N ASP A 539 1.58 -21.72 10.19
CA ASP A 539 1.42 -20.54 11.06
C ASP A 539 2.14 -19.26 10.54
N LEU A 540 2.33 -19.11 9.21
CA LEU A 540 3.14 -18.05 8.56
C LEU A 540 2.56 -16.62 8.69
N ARG A 541 1.46 -16.46 9.43
CA ARG A 541 0.79 -15.19 9.71
C ARG A 541 1.17 -14.61 11.08
N ASP A 542 1.71 -15.41 12.00
CA ASP A 542 1.83 -15.02 13.41
C ASP A 542 3.12 -14.25 13.73
N LYS A 543 4.10 -14.26 12.82
CA LYS A 543 5.28 -13.39 12.80
C LYS A 543 5.66 -13.05 11.34
N PRO A 544 6.57 -12.09 11.08
CA PRO A 544 7.12 -11.88 9.75
C PRO A 544 7.79 -13.14 9.19
N VAL A 545 7.83 -13.29 7.86
CA VAL A 545 8.42 -14.45 7.17
C VAL A 545 9.27 -13.97 5.99
N PHE A 546 10.46 -14.55 5.82
CA PHE A 546 11.36 -14.26 4.71
C PHE A 546 11.14 -15.27 3.58
N PHE A 547 10.92 -14.79 2.36
CA PHE A 547 10.86 -15.60 1.13
C PHE A 547 12.02 -15.26 0.19
N GLY A 548 12.53 -16.26 -0.55
CA GLY A 548 13.65 -16.08 -1.49
C GLY A 548 15.03 -15.99 -0.82
N CYS A 549 15.17 -16.57 0.38
CA CYS A 549 16.27 -16.32 1.31
C CYS A 549 17.68 -16.57 0.74
N ASN A 550 17.84 -17.57 -0.14
CA ASN A 550 19.08 -17.79 -0.88
C ASN A 550 18.82 -17.60 -2.38
N ALA A 551 19.65 -16.84 -3.07
CA ALA A 551 19.58 -16.65 -4.52
C ALA A 551 19.74 -17.99 -5.27
N SER A 552 20.66 -18.85 -4.82
CA SER A 552 20.94 -20.17 -5.41
C SER A 552 19.71 -21.10 -5.52
N ASP A 553 18.72 -20.89 -4.66
CA ASP A 553 17.54 -21.74 -4.61
C ASP A 553 16.50 -21.31 -5.68
N LEU A 554 16.77 -20.20 -6.38
CA LEU A 554 15.86 -19.55 -7.34
C LEU A 554 16.34 -19.67 -8.81
N ASP A 555 17.47 -20.34 -9.07
CA ASP A 555 18.04 -20.54 -10.42
C ASP A 555 17.05 -21.17 -11.42
N ASP A 556 16.17 -22.06 -10.93
CA ASP A 556 15.09 -22.68 -11.71
C ASP A 556 14.07 -21.62 -12.19
N LEU A 557 13.78 -20.58 -11.39
CA LEU A 557 12.88 -19.47 -11.78
C LEU A 557 13.51 -18.60 -12.87
N VAL A 558 14.76 -18.18 -12.69
CA VAL A 558 15.52 -17.42 -13.71
C VAL A 558 15.53 -18.17 -15.04
N SER A 559 15.80 -19.49 -14.98
CA SER A 559 15.77 -20.39 -16.13
C SER A 559 14.39 -20.46 -16.81
N TRP A 560 13.29 -20.34 -16.06
CA TRP A 560 11.94 -20.26 -16.63
C TRP A 560 11.69 -18.94 -17.37
N HIS A 561 12.15 -17.81 -16.82
CA HIS A 561 12.01 -16.50 -17.45
C HIS A 561 12.75 -16.43 -18.79
N ASN A 562 13.86 -17.17 -18.96
CA ASN A 562 14.64 -17.21 -20.21
C ASN A 562 14.97 -15.77 -20.66
N ASN A 563 15.65 -15.03 -19.79
CA ASN A 563 16.26 -13.75 -20.08
C ASN A 563 17.70 -13.77 -19.55
N ASP A 564 18.68 -13.57 -20.41
CA ASP A 564 20.10 -13.66 -20.06
C ASP A 564 20.56 -12.45 -19.21
N ASP A 565 19.75 -11.38 -19.17
CA ASP A 565 19.97 -10.17 -18.36
C ASP A 565 19.45 -10.28 -16.91
N ILE A 566 18.98 -11.45 -16.46
CA ILE A 566 18.43 -11.67 -15.10
C ILE A 566 19.27 -12.71 -14.36
N ASN A 567 19.68 -12.41 -13.13
CA ASN A 567 20.37 -13.31 -12.22
C ASN A 567 19.49 -13.60 -10.98
N SER A 568 19.80 -14.70 -10.27
CA SER A 568 19.02 -15.11 -9.09
C SER A 568 19.18 -14.14 -7.90
N THR A 569 20.21 -13.28 -7.92
CA THR A 569 20.42 -12.15 -6.99
C THR A 569 19.48 -10.97 -7.23
N ASP A 570 18.83 -10.92 -8.38
CA ASP A 570 18.05 -9.76 -8.85
C ASP A 570 16.55 -9.98 -8.59
N ILE A 571 16.23 -11.13 -7.98
CA ILE A 571 14.95 -11.47 -7.38
C ILE A 571 14.99 -10.97 -5.92
N PRO A 572 14.16 -10.01 -5.48
CA PRO A 572 14.23 -9.48 -4.12
C PRO A 572 13.95 -10.55 -3.05
N LEU A 573 14.59 -10.39 -1.88
CA LEU A 573 14.19 -11.09 -0.66
C LEU A 573 12.91 -10.40 -0.11
N ILE A 574 11.86 -11.18 0.14
CA ILE A 574 10.60 -10.62 0.65
C ILE A 574 10.52 -10.81 2.16
N VAL A 575 10.49 -9.71 2.91
CA VAL A 575 10.13 -9.69 4.34
C VAL A 575 8.62 -9.46 4.44
N TYR A 576 7.86 -10.55 4.45
CA TYR A 576 6.40 -10.53 4.50
C TYR A 576 5.92 -10.37 5.94
N THR A 577 5.07 -9.37 6.19
CA THR A 577 4.50 -9.09 7.51
C THR A 577 2.97 -9.05 7.40
N SER A 578 2.30 -10.09 7.89
CA SER A 578 0.84 -10.11 7.96
C SER A 578 0.32 -9.30 9.16
N ASN A 579 -0.80 -8.61 8.98
CA ASN A 579 -1.56 -8.03 10.07
C ASN A 579 -2.07 -9.14 11.00
N SER A 580 -1.56 -9.14 12.22
CA SER A 580 -1.97 -10.02 13.30
C SER A 580 -2.37 -9.19 14.53
N LYS A 581 -2.86 -9.86 15.58
CA LYS A 581 -3.30 -9.20 16.81
C LYS A 581 -2.16 -9.17 17.83
N MET A 582 -1.67 -7.96 18.11
CA MET A 582 -0.82 -7.65 19.26
C MET A 582 -1.70 -7.10 20.39
N SER A 583 -1.67 -5.80 20.70
CA SER A 583 -2.54 -5.22 21.74
C SER A 583 -4.00 -4.99 21.32
N TYR A 584 -4.32 -4.96 20.02
CA TYR A 584 -5.64 -4.53 19.54
C TYR A 584 -6.20 -5.42 18.42
N ASN A 585 -7.53 -5.58 18.39
CA ASN A 585 -8.20 -6.27 17.29
C ASN A 585 -8.31 -5.32 16.07
N SER A 586 -7.33 -5.37 15.17
CA SER A 586 -7.26 -4.54 13.95
C SER A 586 -8.12 -5.08 12.79
N ASN A 587 -8.73 -6.25 12.92
CA ASN A 587 -9.45 -6.99 11.87
C ASN A 587 -10.85 -6.43 11.54
N PHE A 588 -10.92 -5.14 11.21
CA PHE A 588 -12.15 -4.47 10.79
C PHE A 588 -12.55 -4.83 9.35
N SER A 589 -13.86 -4.86 9.06
CA SER A 589 -14.36 -4.99 7.70
C SER A 589 -13.83 -3.86 6.80
N THR A 590 -13.41 -4.20 5.58
CA THR A 590 -12.95 -3.26 4.54
C THR A 590 -13.93 -2.11 4.30
N PHE A 591 -15.24 -2.36 4.41
CA PHE A 591 -16.30 -1.35 4.22
C PHE A 591 -16.73 -0.63 5.52
N LYS A 592 -15.93 -0.67 6.60
CA LYS A 592 -16.12 0.22 7.76
C LYS A 592 -15.67 1.63 7.38
N LEU A 593 -16.62 2.57 7.31
CA LEU A 593 -16.40 3.95 6.85
C LEU A 593 -16.39 5.00 7.98
N SER A 594 -16.32 4.57 9.24
CA SER A 594 -16.07 5.44 10.39
C SER A 594 -15.42 4.68 11.54
N TYR A 595 -14.50 5.34 12.25
CA TYR A 595 -13.68 4.84 13.35
C TYR A 595 -13.67 5.89 14.45
N SER A 596 -14.08 5.50 15.66
CA SER A 596 -13.82 6.32 16.85
C SER A 596 -12.32 6.49 17.07
N ASP A 597 -11.89 7.54 17.76
CA ASP A 597 -10.46 7.79 18.00
C ASP A 597 -9.76 6.61 18.71
N LYS A 598 -10.50 5.87 19.56
CA LYS A 598 -10.00 4.64 20.19
C LYS A 598 -9.75 3.51 19.19
N GLU A 599 -10.58 3.37 18.15
CA GLU A 599 -10.36 2.40 17.07
C GLU A 599 -9.23 2.87 16.15
N LYS A 600 -9.18 4.16 15.82
CA LYS A 600 -8.11 4.80 15.03
C LYS A 600 -6.74 4.56 15.66
N LEU A 601 -6.54 5.04 16.88
CA LEU A 601 -5.26 4.96 17.60
C LEU A 601 -4.94 3.51 18.01
N GLY A 602 -5.93 2.69 18.36
CA GLY A 602 -5.73 1.27 18.66
C GLY A 602 -5.22 0.46 17.46
N THR A 603 -5.73 0.76 16.26
CA THR A 603 -5.29 0.11 15.01
C THR A 603 -3.87 0.54 14.62
N ILE A 604 -3.56 1.83 14.72
CA ILE A 604 -2.20 2.37 14.48
C ILE A 604 -1.21 1.76 15.47
N ARG A 605 -1.53 1.72 16.77
CA ARG A 605 -0.69 1.08 17.79
C ARG A 605 -0.42 -0.40 17.45
N ASN A 606 -1.43 -1.15 17.06
CA ASN A 606 -1.25 -2.56 16.70
C ASN A 606 -0.39 -2.73 15.44
N GLY A 607 -0.51 -1.87 14.44
CA GLY A 607 0.38 -1.88 13.27
C GLY A 607 1.86 -1.67 13.64
N PHE A 608 2.12 -0.75 14.58
CA PHE A 608 3.46 -0.53 15.13
C PHE A 608 3.98 -1.79 15.85
N GLU A 609 3.16 -2.37 16.74
CA GLU A 609 3.53 -3.60 17.45
C GLU A 609 3.76 -4.79 16.49
N VAL A 610 2.97 -4.92 15.41
CA VAL A 610 3.13 -5.98 14.39
C VAL A 610 4.50 -5.91 13.70
N VAL A 611 4.92 -4.73 13.21
CA VAL A 611 6.21 -4.60 12.50
C VAL A 611 7.42 -4.66 13.44
N THR A 612 7.25 -4.26 14.71
CA THR A 612 8.34 -4.22 15.70
C THR A 612 8.52 -5.53 16.48
N ARG A 613 7.89 -6.65 16.06
CA ARG A 613 7.86 -7.91 16.84
C ARG A 613 7.40 -7.68 18.28
N ASN A 614 6.24 -7.04 18.40
CA ASN A 614 5.65 -6.55 19.64
C ASN A 614 6.71 -5.77 20.44
N ASN A 615 7.05 -4.58 19.95
CA ASN A 615 7.83 -3.62 20.73
C ASN A 615 9.26 -4.13 21.06
N LEU A 616 9.84 -4.92 20.16
CA LEU A 616 11.07 -5.73 20.29
C LEU A 616 11.06 -6.74 21.46
N THR A 617 9.89 -7.05 22.04
CA THR A 617 9.78 -7.94 23.21
C THR A 617 9.48 -9.40 22.87
N ASP A 618 8.95 -9.70 21.67
CA ASP A 618 8.82 -11.10 21.20
C ASP A 618 10.13 -11.65 20.59
N ASP A 619 11.04 -10.77 20.14
CA ASP A 619 12.39 -11.13 19.66
C ASP A 619 13.34 -9.92 19.76
N GLU A 620 14.24 -9.96 20.76
CA GLU A 620 15.29 -8.96 20.98
C GLU A 620 16.30 -8.89 19.79
N ASN A 621 16.36 -9.91 18.93
CA ASN A 621 17.26 -9.98 17.78
C ASN A 621 16.61 -9.46 16.49
N TRP A 622 15.36 -8.98 16.52
CA TRP A 622 14.64 -8.61 15.30
C TRP A 622 15.37 -7.55 14.45
N LEU A 623 15.98 -6.55 15.10
CA LEU A 623 16.84 -5.55 14.44
C LEU A 623 18.06 -6.17 13.72
N THR A 624 18.63 -7.23 14.28
CA THR A 624 19.71 -8.03 13.67
C THR A 624 19.18 -8.76 12.44
N CYS A 625 18.01 -9.40 12.56
CA CYS A 625 17.42 -10.18 11.48
C CYS A 625 16.95 -9.31 10.29
N VAL A 626 16.43 -8.12 10.57
CA VAL A 626 16.16 -7.08 9.57
C VAL A 626 17.44 -6.62 8.87
N GLY A 627 18.53 -6.36 9.62
CA GLY A 627 19.82 -6.00 9.03
C GLY A 627 20.40 -7.11 8.14
N CYS A 628 20.34 -8.36 8.59
CA CYS A 628 20.74 -9.55 7.84
C CYS A 628 19.91 -9.78 6.57
N ALA A 629 18.62 -9.43 6.58
CA ALA A 629 17.76 -9.50 5.39
C ALA A 629 18.18 -8.45 4.35
N ILE A 630 18.43 -7.21 4.78
CA ILE A 630 18.79 -6.09 3.90
C ILE A 630 20.12 -6.33 3.17
N ILE A 631 21.15 -6.83 3.87
CA ILE A 631 22.47 -7.05 3.26
C ILE A 631 22.56 -8.31 2.38
N ARG A 632 21.54 -9.18 2.38
CA ARG A 632 21.65 -10.55 1.85
C ARG A 632 22.02 -10.58 0.36
N ARG A 633 21.32 -9.84 -0.50
CA ARG A 633 21.60 -9.85 -1.95
C ARG A 633 22.99 -9.31 -2.27
N GLN A 634 23.44 -8.25 -1.58
CA GLN A 634 24.79 -7.73 -1.77
C GLN A 634 25.87 -8.69 -1.24
N GLN A 635 25.61 -9.44 -0.15
CA GLN A 635 26.49 -10.53 0.27
C GLN A 635 26.60 -11.61 -0.82
N GLU A 636 25.50 -11.98 -1.45
CA GLU A 636 25.48 -13.01 -2.51
C GLU A 636 26.21 -12.55 -3.78
N ARG A 637 26.00 -11.32 -4.25
CA ARG A 637 26.74 -10.74 -5.39
C ARG A 637 28.27 -10.69 -5.13
N LEU A 638 28.68 -10.53 -3.88
CA LEU A 638 30.09 -10.52 -3.46
C LEU A 638 30.66 -11.91 -3.14
N GLY A 639 29.85 -12.98 -3.16
CA GLY A 639 30.26 -14.31 -2.75
C GLY A 639 30.62 -14.41 -1.25
N HIS A 640 30.03 -13.55 -0.41
CA HIS A 640 30.26 -13.51 1.03
C HIS A 640 29.34 -14.49 1.77
N GLU A 641 29.96 -15.32 2.63
CA GLU A 641 29.25 -16.17 3.59
C GLU A 641 28.51 -15.35 4.66
N GLN A 642 27.31 -15.79 5.05
CA GLN A 642 26.58 -15.19 6.18
C GLN A 642 27.34 -15.36 7.51
N SER A 643 27.22 -14.36 8.40
CA SER A 643 27.64 -14.51 9.80
C SER A 643 26.72 -15.46 10.58
N ASP A 644 27.18 -15.94 11.75
CA ASP A 644 26.44 -16.94 12.53
C ASP A 644 25.17 -16.39 13.18
N GLU A 645 25.08 -15.08 13.43
CA GLU A 645 23.83 -14.40 13.79
C GLU A 645 22.86 -14.30 12.60
N CYS A 646 23.33 -13.98 11.39
CA CYS A 646 22.49 -13.99 10.21
C CYS A 646 21.97 -15.38 9.85
N LYS A 647 22.79 -16.43 10.02
CA LYS A 647 22.36 -17.83 9.86
C LYS A 647 21.22 -18.21 10.83
N LYS A 648 21.26 -17.74 12.08
CA LYS A 648 20.16 -17.95 13.05
C LYS A 648 18.90 -17.19 12.66
N CYS A 649 19.03 -15.93 12.27
CA CYS A 649 17.91 -15.13 11.78
C CYS A 649 17.24 -15.78 10.56
N PHE A 650 18.02 -16.33 9.63
CA PHE A 650 17.48 -17.04 8.48
C PHE A 650 16.88 -18.40 8.87
N GLN A 651 17.44 -19.11 9.86
CA GLN A 651 16.81 -20.31 10.42
C GLN A 651 15.46 -20.02 11.12
N GLU A 652 15.31 -18.85 11.76
CA GLU A 652 14.11 -18.45 12.50
C GLU A 652 13.01 -17.89 11.59
N TYR A 653 13.37 -17.11 10.56
CA TYR A 653 12.44 -16.33 9.75
C TYR A 653 12.24 -16.84 8.31
N CYS A 654 13.14 -17.67 7.76
CA CYS A 654 13.01 -18.12 6.36
C CYS A 654 11.96 -19.21 6.17
N TRP A 655 11.10 -19.04 5.15
CA TRP A 655 10.33 -20.14 4.59
C TRP A 655 11.19 -20.95 3.61
N THR A 656 11.49 -22.22 3.94
CA THR A 656 12.44 -23.06 3.21
C THR A 656 11.78 -24.05 2.24
N GLY A 657 10.60 -23.73 1.70
CA GLY A 657 9.95 -24.56 0.69
C GLY A 657 10.46 -24.26 -0.72
N GLY A 658 10.51 -25.28 -1.58
CA GLY A 658 10.89 -25.14 -2.97
C GLY A 658 9.71 -25.32 -3.93
N LEU A 659 10.01 -25.59 -5.20
CA LEU A 659 9.03 -25.83 -6.28
C LEU A 659 7.98 -26.92 -5.97
N ARG A 660 8.21 -27.81 -5.00
CA ARG A 660 7.29 -28.91 -4.64
C ARG A 660 6.33 -28.55 -3.52
N GLU A 661 6.73 -27.60 -2.67
CA GLU A 661 6.00 -27.06 -1.53
C GLU A 661 5.33 -25.72 -1.86
N ALA A 662 5.71 -25.11 -2.99
CA ALA A 662 5.11 -23.89 -3.52
C ALA A 662 3.72 -24.13 -4.12
N ALA A 663 2.92 -23.06 -4.20
CA ALA A 663 1.52 -23.11 -4.61
C ALA A 663 1.30 -23.78 -5.98
N PRO A 664 0.32 -24.69 -6.12
CA PRO A 664 0.05 -25.38 -7.36
C PRO A 664 -0.51 -24.41 -8.42
N LEU A 665 0.12 -24.45 -9.59
CA LEU A 665 -0.24 -23.62 -10.74
C LEU A 665 -1.30 -24.34 -11.58
N SER A 666 -2.46 -23.69 -11.78
CA SER A 666 -3.71 -24.31 -12.21
C SER A 666 -3.68 -24.91 -13.63
N SER A 667 -3.10 -24.22 -14.62
CA SER A 667 -3.02 -24.72 -16.00
C SER A 667 -2.05 -23.96 -16.94
N VAL A 668 -0.73 -24.03 -16.72
CA VAL A 668 0.26 -23.49 -17.69
C VAL A 668 1.16 -24.59 -18.27
N SER A 669 1.20 -24.71 -19.60
CA SER A 669 1.97 -25.73 -20.32
C SER A 669 3.50 -25.64 -20.12
N GLY A 670 4.00 -24.51 -19.62
CA GLY A 670 5.42 -24.30 -19.29
C GLY A 670 5.91 -25.05 -18.06
N ILE A 671 5.06 -25.37 -17.08
CA ILE A 671 5.50 -25.96 -15.78
C ILE A 671 6.10 -27.36 -15.98
N SER A 672 5.68 -28.05 -17.05
CA SER A 672 6.24 -29.34 -17.48
C SER A 672 7.74 -29.27 -17.78
N SER A 673 8.28 -28.14 -18.27
CA SER A 673 9.73 -28.00 -18.46
C SER A 673 10.46 -27.89 -17.12
N LEU A 674 9.93 -27.10 -16.18
CA LEU A 674 10.52 -26.85 -14.87
C LEU A 674 10.62 -28.13 -14.03
N ALA A 675 9.50 -28.86 -13.89
CA ALA A 675 9.48 -30.16 -13.22
C ALA A 675 10.36 -31.24 -13.92
N THR A 676 10.63 -31.07 -15.23
CA THR A 676 11.55 -31.94 -15.99
C THR A 676 13.02 -31.51 -15.85
N ALA A 677 13.31 -30.26 -15.48
CA ALA A 677 14.66 -29.78 -15.19
C ALA A 677 15.14 -30.32 -13.84
N THR A 678 14.34 -30.15 -12.78
CA THR A 678 14.67 -30.60 -11.42
C THR A 678 14.92 -32.11 -11.35
N THR A 679 14.19 -32.92 -12.16
CA THR A 679 14.40 -34.38 -12.26
C THR A 679 15.66 -34.81 -13.02
N ARG A 680 16.29 -33.92 -13.81
CA ARG A 680 17.59 -34.16 -14.46
C ARG A 680 18.77 -33.74 -13.58
N SER A 681 18.61 -32.68 -12.78
CA SER A 681 19.62 -32.26 -11.78
C SER A 681 19.91 -33.39 -10.78
N SER A 682 18.83 -33.99 -10.24
CA SER A 682 18.88 -34.99 -9.17
C SER A 682 19.42 -36.39 -9.55
N THR A 683 20.07 -36.57 -10.70
CA THR A 683 20.62 -37.86 -11.16
C THR A 683 22.15 -37.93 -11.29
N SER A 684 22.90 -36.92 -10.84
CA SER A 684 24.35 -36.77 -11.14
C SER A 684 25.33 -36.90 -9.95
N SER A 685 24.96 -37.61 -8.87
CA SER A 685 25.82 -37.84 -7.68
C SER A 685 26.01 -39.32 -7.31
N GLY A 686 26.37 -40.17 -8.28
CA GLY A 686 26.69 -41.59 -8.06
C GLY A 686 28.15 -41.93 -8.37
N SER A 687 28.99 -42.08 -7.35
CA SER A 687 30.44 -42.34 -7.51
C SER A 687 30.77 -43.73 -8.04
N THR A 688 31.76 -43.80 -8.92
CA THR A 688 32.36 -45.01 -9.52
C THR A 688 32.58 -46.19 -8.58
N SER A 689 32.12 -47.37 -9.00
CA SER A 689 32.73 -48.67 -8.64
C SER A 689 32.83 -49.56 -9.89
N SER A 690 34.03 -50.02 -10.21
CA SER A 690 34.32 -50.78 -11.43
C SER A 690 34.35 -52.30 -11.21
N SER A 691 33.61 -53.05 -12.03
CA SER A 691 33.79 -54.51 -12.20
C SER A 691 33.27 -54.93 -13.58
N ASP A 692 34.06 -55.68 -14.32
CA ASP A 692 33.83 -56.03 -15.72
C ASP A 692 32.72 -57.08 -15.94
N SER A 693 32.00 -57.02 -17.08
CA SER A 693 32.14 -58.00 -18.18
C SER A 693 31.03 -57.92 -19.26
N GLU A 694 31.45 -58.21 -20.50
CA GLU A 694 30.77 -58.82 -21.67
C GLU A 694 29.23 -59.07 -21.71
N ALA A 695 28.52 -59.00 -22.84
CA ALA A 695 28.79 -58.45 -24.19
C ALA A 695 27.52 -58.52 -25.09
N ALA A 696 27.40 -57.59 -26.06
CA ALA A 696 26.55 -57.64 -27.28
C ALA A 696 25.00 -57.71 -27.09
N ASP A 697 24.12 -57.46 -28.07
CA ASP A 697 24.31 -57.03 -29.49
C ASP A 697 23.12 -56.19 -30.02
N ALA A 698 23.32 -55.58 -31.20
CA ALA A 698 22.35 -55.28 -32.26
C ALA A 698 20.96 -54.63 -31.97
N THR A 699 20.90 -53.34 -32.32
CA THR A 699 19.78 -52.64 -32.99
C THR A 699 18.71 -53.46 -33.73
N THR A 700 17.46 -52.98 -33.73
CA THR A 700 16.79 -52.55 -34.99
C THR A 700 15.53 -51.67 -34.77
N ASN A 701 15.34 -50.67 -35.63
CA ASN A 701 14.12 -49.87 -35.70
C ASN A 701 12.98 -50.62 -36.40
N ARG A 702 11.73 -50.24 -36.10
CA ARG A 702 10.64 -50.12 -37.09
C ARG A 702 9.46 -49.29 -36.56
N ASP A 703 9.02 -48.32 -37.34
CA ASP A 703 7.70 -47.73 -37.23
C ASP A 703 6.60 -48.77 -37.49
N PHE A 704 5.39 -48.52 -36.98
CA PHE A 704 4.25 -48.28 -37.88
C PHE A 704 3.15 -47.46 -37.20
N THR A 705 2.38 -46.75 -38.01
CA THR A 705 1.33 -45.80 -37.58
C THR A 705 -0.04 -46.46 -37.39
N SER A 706 -0.85 -45.85 -36.49
CA SER A 706 -2.31 -45.68 -36.59
C SER A 706 -3.22 -46.85 -36.98
N GLU A 707 -4.23 -47.14 -36.15
CA GLU A 707 -5.62 -47.06 -36.62
C GLU A 707 -6.62 -46.85 -35.48
N THR A 708 -7.92 -46.71 -35.80
CA THR A 708 -8.87 -45.94 -34.99
C THR A 708 -10.16 -46.71 -34.66
N SER A 709 -10.74 -46.37 -33.50
CA SER A 709 -12.20 -46.29 -33.23
C SER A 709 -12.99 -47.50 -32.68
N SER A 710 -13.97 -47.13 -31.84
CA SER A 710 -15.24 -47.81 -31.51
C SER A 710 -15.21 -49.04 -30.57
N GLY A 711 -16.18 -49.09 -29.63
CA GLY A 711 -16.30 -50.19 -28.67
C GLY A 711 -17.10 -49.91 -27.39
N SER A 712 -18.25 -49.23 -27.44
CA SER A 712 -19.07 -48.96 -26.24
C SER A 712 -20.02 -50.11 -25.92
N SER A 713 -19.89 -50.74 -24.74
CA SER A 713 -21.04 -51.28 -23.97
C SER A 713 -20.67 -51.68 -22.53
N THR A 714 -21.18 -50.91 -21.58
CA THR A 714 -21.70 -51.31 -20.25
C THR A 714 -21.26 -52.66 -19.62
N ARG A 715 -20.65 -52.58 -18.43
CA ARG A 715 -20.96 -53.51 -17.32
C ARG A 715 -21.01 -52.78 -15.99
N SER A 716 -22.15 -52.86 -15.30
CA SER A 716 -22.34 -52.38 -13.94
C SER A 716 -21.90 -53.45 -12.93
N ASN A 717 -21.18 -53.06 -11.88
CA ASN A 717 -21.26 -53.73 -10.58
C ASN A 717 -20.90 -52.73 -9.48
N GLY A 718 -21.70 -52.69 -8.41
CA GLY A 718 -21.51 -51.75 -7.31
C GLY A 718 -20.60 -52.29 -6.21
N GLY A 719 -19.77 -51.41 -5.65
CA GLY A 719 -19.04 -51.61 -4.40
C GLY A 719 -18.85 -50.23 -3.77
N GLY A 720 -19.40 -50.02 -2.57
CA GLY A 720 -19.47 -48.69 -1.98
C GLY A 720 -18.13 -48.22 -1.42
N ALA A 721 -17.67 -47.05 -1.83
CA ALA A 721 -16.64 -46.28 -1.13
C ALA A 721 -17.32 -45.16 -0.32
N ALA A 722 -16.88 -44.94 0.92
CA ALA A 722 -17.36 -43.82 1.73
C ALA A 722 -16.71 -42.53 1.24
N ILE A 723 -17.51 -41.56 0.80
CA ILE A 723 -17.03 -40.23 0.43
C ILE A 723 -16.84 -39.43 1.73
N ALA A 724 -15.59 -39.21 2.13
CA ALA A 724 -15.26 -38.13 3.04
C ALA A 724 -15.38 -36.81 2.26
N ALA A 725 -16.23 -35.89 2.72
CA ALA A 725 -16.45 -34.62 2.04
C ALA A 725 -15.30 -33.64 2.37
N SER A 726 -14.41 -33.42 1.41
CA SER A 726 -13.43 -32.34 1.44
C SER A 726 -14.16 -31.00 1.27
N HIS A 727 -14.29 -30.23 2.34
CA HIS A 727 -14.93 -28.91 2.31
C HIS A 727 -13.96 -27.85 1.75
N THR A 728 -13.98 -27.63 0.44
CA THR A 728 -13.31 -26.50 -0.20
C THR A 728 -13.93 -25.16 0.27
N PRO A 729 -13.14 -24.13 0.60
CA PRO A 729 -13.66 -22.83 1.06
C PRO A 729 -14.23 -21.99 -0.09
N TYR A 730 -15.47 -22.29 -0.49
CA TYR A 730 -16.22 -21.61 -1.59
C TYR A 730 -16.52 -20.11 -1.38
N PHE A 731 -16.02 -19.46 -0.33
CA PHE A 731 -16.58 -18.21 0.18
C PHE A 731 -16.32 -16.99 -0.73
N LEU A 732 -15.13 -16.86 -1.33
CA LEU A 732 -14.83 -15.77 -2.27
C LEU A 732 -15.65 -15.88 -3.58
N VAL A 733 -15.82 -17.10 -4.10
CA VAL A 733 -16.71 -17.36 -5.25
C VAL A 733 -18.16 -17.00 -4.90
N VAL A 734 -18.61 -17.22 -3.66
CA VAL A 734 -19.95 -16.83 -3.20
C VAL A 734 -20.11 -15.31 -3.08
N VAL A 735 -19.08 -14.55 -2.71
CA VAL A 735 -19.15 -13.06 -2.78
C VAL A 735 -19.33 -12.61 -4.24
N HIS A 736 -18.60 -13.21 -5.18
CA HIS A 736 -18.75 -12.93 -6.62
C HIS A 736 -20.15 -13.32 -7.16
N PHE A 737 -20.67 -14.49 -6.77
CA PHE A 737 -22.03 -14.93 -7.14
C PHE A 737 -23.16 -14.10 -6.50
N ILE A 738 -22.95 -13.56 -5.30
CA ILE A 738 -23.90 -12.64 -4.66
C ILE A 738 -23.88 -11.27 -5.35
N LEU A 739 -22.74 -10.84 -5.90
CA LEU A 739 -22.67 -9.65 -6.74
C LEU A 739 -23.43 -9.85 -8.07
N GLU A 740 -23.26 -10.99 -8.76
CA GLU A 740 -24.05 -11.28 -9.99
C GLU A 740 -25.57 -11.31 -9.72
N LEU A 741 -26.01 -11.83 -8.57
CA LEU A 741 -27.44 -11.87 -8.19
C LEU A 741 -28.07 -10.50 -7.89
N VAL A 742 -27.30 -9.41 -7.93
CA VAL A 742 -27.80 -8.02 -7.83
C VAL A 742 -27.89 -7.33 -9.20
N PHE A 743 -27.36 -7.95 -10.27
CA PHE A 743 -27.29 -7.39 -11.63
C PHE A 743 -28.17 -8.14 -12.67
N VAL A 744 -29.32 -8.67 -12.25
CA VAL A 744 -30.36 -9.28 -13.11
C VAL A 744 -31.75 -8.74 -12.78
#